data_AF-A0A2G5HK64-F1
#
_entry.id   AF-A0A2G5HK64-F1
#
_cell.length_a   1.000
_cell.length_b   1.000
_cell.length_c   1.000
_cell.angle_alpha   90.00
_cell.angle_beta   90.00
_cell.angle_gamma   90.00
#
_symmetry.space_group_name_H-M   'P 1'
#
loop_
_entity.id
_entity.type
_entity.pdbx_description
1 polymer ?
#
loop_
_entity_poly.entity_id
_entity_poly.type
_entity_poly.pdbx_seq_one_letter_code
_entity_poly.pdbx_strand_id
1 'polypeptide(L)'
;MAEEHAWVELHVEAWESEKTGNGQPITDVGRNTVRRNAQHIWRRRVSPAERHVFADEAQQRLSLLAKIAPLAGLPPEPDTDDLAALSPWFRRAWDLLVARRALRLPIRALIRRIPGDSAGSLRTRDFLQASADVNEDLAREGIEALDIRLGKLPACRPSRYIDMLEADSPDPADDEGRRIPNYLQRRLGAFIRLNEQMPTFRRAIEGVEKRQSKATGTLAGRYVPYLREEIAEARSVTKNLTELINGLTAWSSADAVALAREEAKSDATPDVANRVAYQHHLLQWEECAAAYRYAENALSDLIVLRAARGDTLTVDLEGHMETLHRSVARRLADLEIQVRYKQSVLEERYSSKDDEAALLQSLPVLPWSRVQNMVGKGAFGQVEAWIRTDHNNNVVDRVARKVAQNLTPNGHTLYDIWRPADRHMPVEVAAMYRLRALKDSVKSVIQIRNWRPVGDGKTSIIYMNLCQHGDLEKVRNQYVNLSGRQMPPEAFVWSVLESLADSGLLMERGEVADVPPGLHNWTQIVHGDMKAANVLLDDNRTGIFTGFPRAILADFGLAIIHPIKHPGGDSRPWRAFGNGRSAAPRQGPANAGTFIPGSSSNVRGIGMIARTLIEAVWEVPEDDDPGWSAVTQTTYSNELIDLIERCLSRDLDDRPTLLEIKKAATTKSGDLKHDAAIDMRNAKADDPRWTALKVLTTDTKVPVALARDADGDVEMVGGPTGQPIRSRLPSRSDHDSDDASDDDPDGMIEVQSRGRRQ
;
A
#
# COMPACT_ATOMS: atom_id res chain seq x y z
N MET A 1 34.09 3.97 30.33
CA MET A 1 34.85 2.76 29.93
C MET A 1 34.24 2.10 28.70
N ALA A 2 32.95 1.71 28.73
CA ALA A 2 32.28 1.09 27.57
C ALA A 2 32.34 1.96 26.28
N GLU A 3 32.17 3.27 26.41
CA GLU A 3 32.21 4.21 25.28
C GLU A 3 33.57 4.30 24.58
N GLU A 4 34.65 4.23 25.35
CA GLU A 4 36.01 4.24 24.79
C GLU A 4 36.36 2.89 24.15
N HIS A 5 35.86 1.79 24.74
CA HIS A 5 36.08 0.45 24.26
C HIS A 5 35.49 0.22 22.86
N ALA A 6 34.27 0.70 22.61
CA ALA A 6 33.58 0.53 21.33
C ALA A 6 34.37 1.10 20.13
N TRP A 7 34.90 2.32 20.26
CA TRP A 7 35.73 2.94 19.23
C TRP A 7 37.06 2.21 19.02
N VAL A 8 37.71 1.83 20.12
CA VAL A 8 39.03 1.20 20.09
C VAL A 8 38.99 -0.15 19.40
N GLU A 9 38.01 -1.00 19.74
CA GLU A 9 37.87 -2.30 19.13
C GLU A 9 37.51 -2.20 17.64
N LEU A 10 36.66 -1.24 17.25
CA LEU A 10 36.38 -1.00 15.83
C LEU A 10 37.64 -0.58 15.05
N HIS A 11 38.50 0.24 15.65
CA HIS A 11 39.78 0.63 15.05
C HIS A 11 40.75 -0.54 14.89
N VAL A 12 40.76 -1.46 15.86
CA VAL A 12 41.55 -2.70 15.79
C VAL A 12 41.00 -3.59 14.69
N GLU A 13 39.68 -3.80 14.64
CA GLU A 13 39.01 -4.60 13.61
C GLU A 13 39.35 -4.11 12.19
N ALA A 14 39.27 -2.80 11.95
CA ALA A 14 39.62 -2.20 10.65
C ALA A 14 41.11 -2.41 10.29
N TRP A 15 42.01 -2.33 11.27
CA TRP A 15 43.43 -2.58 11.06
C TRP A 15 43.73 -4.06 10.80
N GLU A 16 43.08 -4.98 11.51
CA GLU A 16 43.22 -6.42 11.29
C GLU A 16 42.72 -6.83 9.90
N SER A 17 41.60 -6.24 9.46
CA SER A 17 41.07 -6.43 8.11
C SER A 17 42.06 -5.96 7.05
N GLU A 18 42.66 -4.78 7.21
CA GLU A 18 43.71 -4.26 6.32
C GLU A 18 44.94 -5.17 6.28
N LYS A 19 45.41 -5.66 7.44
CA LYS A 19 46.58 -6.55 7.52
C LYS A 19 46.32 -7.89 6.84
N THR A 20 45.15 -8.47 7.10
CA THR A 20 44.71 -9.73 6.48
C THR A 20 44.63 -9.60 4.96
N GLY A 21 44.02 -8.52 4.45
CA GLY A 21 43.94 -8.25 3.02
C GLY A 21 45.30 -8.06 2.33
N ASN A 22 46.30 -7.56 3.07
CA ASN A 22 47.67 -7.38 2.59
C ASN A 22 48.58 -8.60 2.84
N GLY A 23 48.07 -9.71 3.40
CA GLY A 23 48.87 -10.88 3.76
C GLY A 23 49.94 -10.61 4.83
N GLN A 24 49.74 -9.58 5.66
CA GLN A 24 50.68 -9.21 6.72
C GLN A 24 50.28 -9.85 8.05
N PRO A 25 51.25 -10.32 8.87
CA PRO A 25 50.94 -10.93 10.15
C PRO A 25 50.35 -9.92 11.13
N ILE A 26 49.31 -10.34 11.84
CA ILE A 26 48.70 -9.60 12.95
C ILE A 26 49.52 -9.91 14.20
N THR A 27 50.19 -8.90 14.76
CA THR A 27 50.99 -9.04 15.98
C THR A 27 50.34 -8.31 17.16
N ASP A 28 50.52 -8.82 18.37
CA ASP A 28 49.99 -8.19 19.59
C ASP A 28 50.57 -6.78 19.83
N VAL A 29 51.83 -6.57 19.46
CA VAL A 29 52.47 -5.25 19.49
C VAL A 29 51.75 -4.27 18.54
N GLY A 30 51.35 -4.73 17.36
CA GLY A 30 50.54 -3.97 16.41
C GLY A 30 49.18 -3.60 16.99
N ARG A 31 48.44 -4.59 17.51
CA ARG A 31 47.14 -4.37 18.19
C ARG A 31 47.23 -3.34 19.30
N ASN A 32 48.21 -3.49 20.20
CA ASN A 32 48.39 -2.59 21.34
C ASN A 32 48.78 -1.16 20.90
N THR A 33 49.51 -1.03 19.79
CA THR A 33 49.84 0.28 19.22
C THR A 33 48.61 0.96 18.64
N VAL A 34 47.80 0.23 17.88
CA VAL A 34 46.53 0.73 17.32
C VAL A 34 45.57 1.12 18.44
N ARG A 35 45.41 0.28 19.48
CA ARG A 35 44.56 0.57 20.64
C ARG A 35 44.95 1.88 21.32
N ARG A 36 46.22 2.06 21.66
CA ARG A 36 46.72 3.28 22.32
C ARG A 36 46.48 4.53 21.47
N ASN A 37 46.76 4.44 20.16
CA ASN A 37 46.56 5.57 19.24
C ASN A 37 45.07 5.93 19.09
N ALA A 38 44.20 4.92 18.95
CA ALA A 38 42.75 5.11 18.86
C ALA A 38 42.19 5.77 20.12
N GLN A 39 42.60 5.30 21.31
CA GLN A 39 42.21 5.90 22.60
C GLN A 39 42.59 7.37 22.70
N HIS A 40 43.83 7.72 22.32
CA HIS A 40 44.32 9.09 22.38
C HIS A 40 43.53 10.03 21.45
N ILE A 41 43.26 9.60 20.20
CA ILE A 41 42.48 10.39 19.24
C ILE A 41 41.04 10.60 19.73
N TRP A 42 40.40 9.55 20.25
CA TRP A 42 39.01 9.59 20.71
C TRP A 42 38.82 10.58 21.85
N ARG A 43 39.67 10.49 22.88
CA ARG A 43 39.62 11.36 24.06
C ARG A 43 39.84 12.83 23.71
N ARG A 44 40.65 13.11 22.68
CA ARG A 44 41.00 14.47 22.28
C ARG A 44 39.98 15.12 21.36
N ARG A 45 39.29 14.34 20.51
CA ARG A 45 38.51 14.89 19.39
C ARG A 45 37.00 14.76 19.49
N VAL A 46 36.49 13.92 20.40
CA VAL A 46 35.04 13.62 20.48
C VAL A 46 34.50 14.03 21.83
N SER A 47 33.40 14.77 21.85
CA SER A 47 32.75 15.21 23.08
C SER A 47 32.11 14.02 23.83
N PRO A 48 31.96 14.06 25.17
CA PRO A 48 31.33 12.96 25.91
C PRO A 48 29.95 12.54 25.38
N ALA A 49 29.11 13.50 24.98
CA ALA A 49 27.78 13.22 24.43
C ALA A 49 27.85 12.42 23.12
N GLU A 50 28.77 12.78 22.22
CA GLU A 50 28.98 12.04 20.96
C GLU A 50 29.56 10.65 21.19
N ARG A 51 30.38 10.47 22.26
CA ARG A 51 30.91 9.15 22.63
C ARG A 51 29.82 8.18 23.05
N HIS A 52 28.82 8.67 23.80
CA HIS A 52 27.68 7.87 24.22
C HIS A 52 26.89 7.37 23.01
N VAL A 53 26.49 8.30 22.13
CA VAL A 53 25.77 7.96 20.91
C VAL A 53 26.57 7.00 20.02
N PHE A 54 27.88 7.20 19.90
CA PHE A 54 28.74 6.27 19.15
C PHE A 54 28.74 4.87 19.77
N ALA A 55 28.77 4.76 21.10
CA ALA A 55 28.74 3.49 21.80
C ALA A 55 27.44 2.73 21.55
N ASP A 56 26.29 3.42 21.55
CA ASP A 56 24.99 2.83 21.26
C ASP A 56 24.92 2.26 19.83
N GLU A 57 25.41 3.03 18.85
CA GLU A 57 25.45 2.62 17.43
C GLU A 57 26.40 1.44 17.22
N ALA A 58 27.54 1.43 17.93
CA ALA A 58 28.48 0.32 17.90
C ALA A 58 27.90 -0.95 18.54
N GLN A 59 27.16 -0.80 19.64
CA GLN A 59 26.46 -1.91 20.29
C GLN A 59 25.35 -2.46 19.40
N GLN A 60 24.62 -1.59 18.70
CA GLN A 60 23.61 -1.99 17.72
C GLN A 60 24.23 -2.76 16.55
N ARG A 61 25.38 -2.30 16.02
CA ARG A 61 26.17 -3.01 15.01
C ARG A 61 26.54 -4.42 15.49
N LEU A 62 27.11 -4.55 16.69
CA LEU A 62 27.52 -5.84 17.25
C LEU A 62 26.34 -6.79 17.46
N SER A 63 25.21 -6.28 17.96
CA SER A 63 23.97 -7.06 18.12
C SER A 63 23.46 -7.60 16.77
N LEU A 64 23.50 -6.79 15.72
CA LEU A 64 23.10 -7.21 14.37
C LEU A 64 24.08 -8.20 13.76
N LEU A 65 25.39 -8.01 13.93
CA LEU A 65 26.39 -8.99 13.50
C LEU A 65 26.22 -10.34 14.21
N ALA A 66 25.90 -10.34 15.51
CA ALA A 66 25.60 -11.55 16.26
C ALA A 66 24.33 -12.26 15.76
N LYS A 67 23.33 -11.51 15.26
CA LYS A 67 22.14 -12.09 14.60
C LYS A 67 22.45 -12.63 13.21
N ILE A 68 23.33 -11.97 12.45
CA ILE A 68 23.74 -12.40 11.11
C ILE A 68 24.59 -13.66 11.17
N ALA A 69 25.50 -13.78 12.14
CA ALA A 69 26.44 -14.90 12.26
C ALA A 69 25.79 -16.31 12.14
N PRO A 70 24.73 -16.66 12.91
CA PRO A 70 24.06 -17.96 12.77
C PRO A 70 23.24 -18.11 11.48
N LEU A 71 22.94 -17.00 10.79
CA LEU A 71 22.16 -16.97 9.55
C LEU A 71 23.05 -16.99 8.30
N ALA A 72 24.31 -16.57 8.40
CA ALA A 72 25.25 -16.46 7.27
C ALA A 72 25.63 -17.82 6.66
N GLY A 73 25.42 -18.93 7.38
CA GLY A 73 25.53 -20.30 6.89
C GLY A 73 24.22 -20.85 6.34
N LEU A 74 23.44 -20.02 5.66
CA LEU A 74 22.21 -20.47 4.99
C LEU A 74 22.60 -21.58 4.00
N PRO A 75 22.06 -22.81 4.15
CA PRO A 75 22.36 -23.88 3.20
C PRO A 75 21.89 -23.45 1.80
N PRO A 76 22.42 -24.06 0.72
CA PRO A 76 21.83 -23.88 -0.60
C PRO A 76 20.32 -24.14 -0.53
N GLU A 77 19.57 -23.41 -1.33
CA GLU A 77 18.11 -23.58 -1.42
C GLU A 77 17.81 -25.07 -1.65
N PRO A 78 16.91 -25.67 -0.85
CA PRO A 78 16.48 -27.04 -1.07
C PRO A 78 15.98 -27.22 -2.51
N ASP A 79 16.53 -28.20 -3.23
CA ASP A 79 16.08 -28.55 -4.59
C ASP A 79 14.81 -29.41 -4.50
N THR A 80 13.70 -28.77 -4.12
CA THR A 80 12.41 -29.42 -3.90
C THR A 80 11.29 -28.42 -4.03
N ASP A 81 10.15 -28.86 -4.54
CA ASP A 81 8.90 -28.09 -4.56
C ASP A 81 8.09 -28.28 -3.26
N ASP A 82 8.61 -29.04 -2.29
CA ASP A 82 7.97 -29.22 -0.99
C ASP A 82 8.02 -27.92 -0.17
N LEU A 83 6.86 -27.25 -0.08
CA LEU A 83 6.65 -26.04 0.70
C LEU A 83 7.04 -26.21 2.18
N ALA A 84 6.90 -27.40 2.76
CA ALA A 84 7.28 -27.66 4.14
C ALA A 84 8.81 -27.63 4.32
N ALA A 85 9.57 -28.01 3.29
CA ALA A 85 11.03 -27.93 3.26
C ALA A 85 11.53 -26.52 2.90
N LEU A 86 10.85 -25.83 1.98
CA LEU A 86 11.19 -24.48 1.53
C LEU A 86 10.87 -23.39 2.56
N SER A 87 9.77 -23.52 3.30
CA SER A 87 9.27 -22.50 4.23
C SER A 87 10.29 -22.10 5.32
N PRO A 88 10.94 -23.02 6.05
CA PRO A 88 11.97 -22.68 7.03
C PRO A 88 13.19 -22.01 6.38
N TRP A 89 13.53 -22.42 5.15
CA TRP A 89 14.64 -21.84 4.40
C TRP A 89 14.35 -20.38 4.03
N PHE A 90 13.19 -20.10 3.42
CA PHE A 90 12.78 -18.74 3.07
C PHE A 90 12.69 -17.83 4.30
N ARG A 91 12.19 -18.35 5.42
CA ARG A 91 12.14 -17.60 6.68
C ARG A 91 13.54 -17.19 7.14
N ARG A 92 14.50 -18.12 7.12
CA ARG A 92 15.91 -17.84 7.47
C ARG A 92 16.58 -16.89 6.47
N ALA A 93 16.35 -17.08 5.17
CA ALA A 93 16.87 -16.21 4.12
C ALA A 93 16.36 -14.78 4.29
N TRP A 94 15.07 -14.62 4.58
CA TRP A 94 14.45 -13.33 4.86
C TRP A 94 15.00 -12.69 6.14
N ASP A 95 15.13 -13.44 7.23
CA ASP A 95 15.70 -12.92 8.48
C ASP A 95 17.16 -12.47 8.29
N LEU A 96 17.95 -13.21 7.49
CA LEU A 96 19.32 -12.82 7.11
C LEU A 96 19.32 -11.50 6.32
N LEU A 97 18.46 -11.41 5.32
CA LEU A 97 18.32 -10.24 4.47
C LEU A 97 17.94 -8.99 5.28
N VAL A 98 16.94 -9.11 6.15
CA VAL A 98 16.48 -8.03 7.04
C VAL A 98 17.61 -7.59 7.97
N ALA A 99 18.32 -8.55 8.58
CA ALA A 99 19.43 -8.24 9.48
C ALA A 99 20.58 -7.51 8.77
N ARG A 100 20.96 -7.95 7.55
CA ARG A 100 21.98 -7.28 6.71
C ARG A 100 21.58 -5.87 6.32
N ARG A 101 20.32 -5.65 5.96
CA ARG A 101 19.80 -4.32 5.63
C ARG A 101 19.77 -3.39 6.84
N ALA A 102 19.35 -3.91 7.99
CA ALA A 102 19.33 -3.16 9.24
C ALA A 102 20.74 -2.75 9.69
N LEU A 103 21.77 -3.57 9.43
CA LEU A 103 23.17 -3.29 9.76
C LEU A 103 23.71 -2.02 9.08
N ARG A 104 23.16 -1.64 7.92
CA ARG A 104 23.57 -0.44 7.17
C ARG A 104 23.39 0.85 7.95
N LEU A 105 22.31 0.97 8.72
CA LEU A 105 21.99 2.19 9.47
C LEU A 105 23.06 2.51 10.53
N PRO A 106 23.38 1.62 11.49
CA PRO A 106 24.42 1.89 12.47
C PRO A 106 25.79 2.04 11.82
N ILE A 107 26.11 1.30 10.75
CA ILE A 107 27.39 1.49 10.04
C ILE A 107 27.52 2.91 9.49
N ARG A 108 26.51 3.43 8.78
CA ARG A 108 26.53 4.82 8.27
C ARG A 108 26.54 5.86 9.38
N ALA A 109 25.87 5.56 10.48
CA ALA A 109 25.85 6.40 11.65
C ALA A 109 27.23 6.47 12.33
N LEU A 110 27.96 5.35 12.38
CA LEU A 110 29.34 5.26 12.84
C LEU A 110 30.29 6.03 11.92
N ILE A 111 30.23 5.81 10.59
CA ILE A 111 31.08 6.50 9.59
C ILE A 111 31.04 8.01 9.77
N ARG A 112 29.83 8.58 9.92
CA ARG A 112 29.62 10.03 10.10
C ARG A 112 30.21 10.59 11.39
N ARG A 113 30.39 9.75 12.41
CA ARG A 113 30.90 10.13 13.74
C ARG A 113 32.38 9.85 13.94
N ILE A 114 33.05 9.22 12.97
CA ILE A 114 34.50 9.01 13.00
C ILE A 114 35.22 10.37 12.89
N PRO A 115 36.06 10.78 13.87
CA PRO A 115 36.65 12.11 13.89
C PRO A 115 37.89 12.25 12.98
N GLY A 116 37.91 13.34 12.19
CA GLY A 116 39.05 13.83 11.41
C GLY A 116 39.65 12.87 10.39
N ASP A 117 40.73 13.27 9.71
CA ASP A 117 41.27 12.54 8.55
C ASP A 117 42.63 11.90 8.82
N SER A 118 42.81 11.39 10.04
CA SER A 118 43.99 10.57 10.33
C SER A 118 43.95 9.29 9.50
N ALA A 119 45.12 8.73 9.18
CA ALA A 119 45.19 7.46 8.44
C ALA A 119 44.36 6.34 9.12
N GLY A 120 44.31 6.31 10.46
CA GLY A 120 43.47 5.36 11.21
C GLY A 120 41.97 5.63 11.07
N SER A 121 41.58 6.90 11.10
CA SER A 121 40.18 7.33 10.88
C SER A 121 39.72 6.96 9.47
N LEU A 122 40.53 7.28 8.45
CA LEU A 122 40.23 6.96 7.05
C LEU A 122 40.09 5.45 6.84
N ARG A 123 41.07 4.66 7.30
CA ARG A 123 40.99 3.20 7.24
C ARG A 123 39.73 2.65 7.89
N THR A 124 39.31 3.20 9.03
CA THR A 124 38.10 2.73 9.73
C THR A 124 36.82 3.10 8.99
N ARG A 125 36.78 4.28 8.33
CA ARG A 125 35.68 4.64 7.42
C ARG A 125 35.64 3.70 6.22
N ASP A 126 36.78 3.42 5.60
CA ASP A 126 36.88 2.55 4.44
C ASP A 126 36.46 1.11 4.79
N PHE A 127 36.89 0.60 5.93
CA PHE A 127 36.46 -0.70 6.47
C PHE A 127 34.94 -0.77 6.66
N LEU A 128 34.37 0.24 7.33
CA LEU A 128 32.93 0.31 7.54
C LEU A 128 32.16 0.49 6.22
N GLN A 129 32.67 1.27 5.28
CA GLN A 129 32.07 1.49 3.98
C GLN A 129 32.05 0.18 3.17
N ALA A 130 33.20 -0.52 3.09
CA ALA A 130 33.27 -1.84 2.46
C ALA A 130 32.31 -2.84 3.13
N SER A 131 32.19 -2.81 4.47
CA SER A 131 31.22 -3.63 5.20
C SER A 131 29.77 -3.29 4.83
N ALA A 132 29.43 -2.00 4.71
CA ALA A 132 28.10 -1.58 4.26
C ALA A 132 27.81 -2.03 2.82
N ASP A 133 28.78 -1.89 1.92
CA ASP A 133 28.65 -2.20 0.50
C ASP A 133 28.45 -3.72 0.30
N VAL A 134 29.28 -4.55 0.95
CA VAL A 134 29.12 -6.01 0.90
C VAL A 134 27.75 -6.46 1.42
N ASN A 135 27.27 -5.88 2.53
CA ASN A 135 25.96 -6.23 3.05
C ASN A 135 24.80 -5.70 2.19
N GLU A 136 25.02 -4.61 1.45
CA GLU A 136 24.04 -4.05 0.51
C GLU A 136 23.96 -4.86 -0.77
N ASP A 137 25.09 -5.27 -1.34
CA ASP A 137 25.15 -6.08 -2.55
C ASP A 137 24.60 -7.48 -2.29
N LEU A 138 24.98 -8.13 -1.19
CA LEU A 138 24.42 -9.44 -0.81
C LEU A 138 22.92 -9.36 -0.49
N ALA A 139 22.45 -8.23 0.05
CA ALA A 139 21.02 -8.02 0.24
C ALA A 139 20.29 -7.83 -1.10
N ARG A 140 20.91 -7.12 -2.06
CA ARG A 140 20.35 -6.88 -3.39
C ARG A 140 20.28 -8.17 -4.20
N GLU A 141 21.36 -8.94 -4.24
CA GLU A 141 21.40 -10.26 -4.91
C GLU A 141 20.37 -11.22 -4.32
N GLY A 142 20.23 -11.25 -2.99
CA GLY A 142 19.21 -12.05 -2.32
C GLY A 142 17.78 -11.60 -2.65
N ILE A 143 17.53 -10.29 -2.73
CA ILE A 143 16.23 -9.74 -3.13
C ILE A 143 15.94 -10.04 -4.59
N GLU A 144 16.91 -9.86 -5.48
CA GLU A 144 16.74 -10.09 -6.91
C GLU A 144 16.47 -11.57 -7.20
N ALA A 145 17.19 -12.48 -6.55
CA ALA A 145 16.92 -13.91 -6.64
C ALA A 145 15.52 -14.28 -6.12
N LEU A 146 15.07 -13.65 -5.02
CA LEU A 146 13.74 -13.85 -4.48
C LEU A 146 12.63 -13.23 -5.37
N ASP A 147 12.86 -12.03 -5.91
CA ASP A 147 11.93 -11.31 -6.81
C ASP A 147 11.77 -12.03 -8.16
N ILE A 148 12.85 -12.60 -8.70
CA ILE A 148 12.81 -13.41 -9.93
C ILE A 148 11.95 -14.66 -9.73
N ARG A 149 11.99 -15.26 -8.53
CA ARG A 149 11.38 -16.56 -8.25
C ARG A 149 9.95 -16.48 -7.73
N LEU A 150 9.63 -15.44 -6.96
CA LEU A 150 8.33 -15.25 -6.31
C LEU A 150 7.47 -14.17 -6.98
N GLY A 151 7.96 -13.57 -8.07
CA GLY A 151 7.47 -12.29 -8.58
C GLY A 151 7.89 -11.13 -7.66
N LYS A 152 7.63 -9.88 -8.07
CA LYS A 152 7.98 -8.69 -7.26
C LYS A 152 7.43 -8.82 -5.84
N LEU A 153 8.32 -9.01 -4.86
CA LEU A 153 7.92 -9.18 -3.48
C LEU A 153 7.39 -7.86 -2.90
N PRO A 154 6.31 -7.90 -2.11
CA PRO A 154 5.87 -6.72 -1.37
C PRO A 154 6.95 -6.30 -0.35
N ALA A 155 7.13 -5.00 -0.16
CA ALA A 155 8.17 -4.42 0.69
C ALA A 155 8.01 -4.71 2.21
N CYS A 156 6.99 -5.46 2.61
CA CYS A 156 6.70 -5.82 3.99
C CYS A 156 6.54 -7.35 4.12
N ARG A 157 7.04 -7.91 5.24
CA ARG A 157 6.98 -9.33 5.58
C ARG A 157 5.52 -9.77 5.79
N PRO A 158 4.89 -10.56 4.92
CA PRO A 158 3.59 -11.12 5.22
C PRO A 158 3.81 -12.36 6.10
N SER A 159 3.18 -12.41 7.27
CA SER A 159 3.22 -13.58 8.16
C SER A 159 2.46 -14.80 7.61
N ARG A 160 1.80 -14.67 6.43
CA ARG A 160 0.94 -15.68 5.79
C ARG A 160 1.15 -15.82 4.28
N TYR A 161 2.37 -15.57 3.79
CA TYR A 161 2.65 -15.58 2.35
C TYR A 161 2.51 -16.99 1.72
N ILE A 162 2.77 -18.06 2.47
CA ILE A 162 2.69 -19.45 2.00
C ILE A 162 1.24 -19.88 1.72
N ASP A 163 0.30 -19.49 2.58
CA ASP A 163 -1.13 -19.76 2.41
C ASP A 163 -1.71 -19.14 1.12
N MET A 164 -1.01 -18.17 0.50
CA MET A 164 -1.40 -17.53 -0.76
C MET A 164 -0.78 -18.20 -2.01
N LEU A 165 0.28 -19.00 -1.87
CA LEU A 165 0.95 -19.70 -2.97
C LEU A 165 0.35 -21.09 -3.25
N GLU A 166 -0.21 -21.74 -2.23
CA GLU A 166 -0.91 -23.04 -2.40
C GLU A 166 -2.17 -22.94 -3.26
N ALA A 167 -2.68 -21.73 -3.52
CA ALA A 167 -3.87 -21.50 -4.34
C ALA A 167 -3.60 -21.46 -5.86
N ASP A 168 -2.32 -21.41 -6.32
CA ASP A 168 -1.96 -21.05 -7.70
C ASP A 168 -0.95 -22.00 -8.41
N SER A 169 -0.73 -23.23 -7.96
CA SER A 169 0.22 -24.15 -8.64
C SER A 169 -0.42 -24.99 -9.77
N PRO A 170 0.18 -25.06 -10.99
CA PRO A 170 -0.26 -25.94 -12.08
C PRO A 170 0.23 -27.39 -11.91
N ASP A 171 -0.49 -28.32 -12.57
CA ASP A 171 -0.32 -29.78 -12.50
C ASP A 171 1.05 -30.27 -13.07
N PRO A 172 1.79 -31.12 -12.35
CA PRO A 172 3.11 -31.62 -12.76
C PRO A 172 3.15 -32.63 -13.93
N ALA A 173 2.05 -32.93 -14.62
CA ALA A 173 2.01 -34.02 -15.62
C ALA A 173 2.24 -33.65 -17.10
N ASP A 174 2.54 -32.39 -17.47
CA ASP A 174 2.60 -31.99 -18.88
C ASP A 174 4.03 -32.00 -19.47
N ASP A 175 4.37 -33.07 -20.19
CA ASP A 175 5.68 -33.31 -20.80
C ASP A 175 5.76 -32.92 -22.30
N GLU A 176 4.68 -32.38 -22.91
CA GLU A 176 4.56 -32.26 -24.37
C GLU A 176 4.91 -30.86 -24.94
N GLY A 177 5.22 -29.87 -24.10
CA GLY A 177 5.50 -28.47 -24.48
C GLY A 177 6.80 -28.16 -25.26
N ARG A 178 7.40 -29.09 -26.02
CA ARG A 178 8.83 -28.97 -26.41
C ARG A 178 9.25 -28.65 -27.86
N ARG A 179 8.40 -28.47 -28.89
CA ARG A 179 8.95 -28.46 -30.29
C ARG A 179 8.78 -27.25 -31.23
N ILE A 180 8.12 -26.15 -30.86
CA ILE A 180 8.15 -24.89 -31.65
C ILE A 180 8.53 -23.62 -30.84
N PRO A 181 8.20 -23.46 -29.54
CA PRO A 181 8.53 -22.25 -28.75
C PRO A 181 10.02 -21.89 -28.70
N ASN A 182 10.88 -22.91 -28.74
CA ASN A 182 12.33 -22.73 -28.65
C ASN A 182 12.93 -21.95 -29.84
N TYR A 183 12.32 -21.89 -31.02
CA TYR A 183 12.90 -21.15 -32.15
C TYR A 183 12.74 -19.62 -31.98
N LEU A 184 11.53 -19.16 -31.66
CA LEU A 184 11.23 -17.74 -31.48
C LEU A 184 11.82 -17.21 -30.16
N GLN A 185 11.83 -18.02 -29.10
CA GLN A 185 12.45 -17.66 -27.82
C GLN A 185 13.99 -17.61 -27.92
N ARG A 186 14.61 -18.47 -28.76
CA ARG A 186 16.06 -18.36 -29.07
C ARG A 186 16.38 -17.14 -29.92
N ARG A 187 15.51 -16.74 -30.85
CA ARG A 187 15.66 -15.48 -31.61
C ARG A 187 15.43 -14.25 -30.74
N LEU A 188 14.40 -14.23 -29.90
CA LEU A 188 14.15 -13.16 -28.93
C LEU A 188 15.31 -13.04 -27.95
N GLY A 189 15.82 -14.16 -27.41
CA GLY A 189 17.02 -14.17 -26.59
C GLY A 189 18.27 -13.68 -27.34
N ALA A 190 18.41 -13.99 -28.63
CA ALA A 190 19.50 -13.45 -29.45
C ALA A 190 19.36 -11.94 -29.69
N PHE A 191 18.13 -11.44 -29.89
CA PHE A 191 17.84 -10.01 -30.07
C PHE A 191 17.94 -9.20 -28.77
N ILE A 192 17.54 -9.77 -27.62
CA ILE A 192 17.74 -9.17 -26.30
C ILE A 192 19.23 -9.08 -25.99
N ARG A 193 20.00 -10.15 -26.24
CA ARG A 193 21.48 -10.12 -26.12
C ARG A 193 22.11 -9.09 -27.05
N LEU A 194 21.57 -8.91 -28.26
CA LEU A 194 22.01 -7.86 -29.18
C LEU A 194 21.71 -6.47 -28.58
N ASN A 195 20.51 -6.26 -28.04
CA ASN A 195 20.07 -5.02 -27.41
C ASN A 195 20.89 -4.69 -26.14
N GLU A 196 21.27 -5.68 -25.34
CA GLU A 196 22.16 -5.55 -24.17
C GLU A 196 23.59 -5.18 -24.56
N GLN A 197 24.03 -5.56 -25.77
CA GLN A 197 25.33 -5.19 -26.32
C GLN A 197 25.33 -3.79 -26.98
N MET A 198 24.15 -3.24 -27.32
CA MET A 198 24.02 -1.91 -27.95
C MET A 198 24.59 -0.77 -27.09
N PRO A 199 24.43 -0.71 -25.75
CA PRO A 199 25.11 0.29 -24.91
C PRO A 199 26.64 0.22 -24.96
N THR A 200 27.21 -0.96 -25.19
CA THR A 200 28.66 -1.17 -25.32
C THR A 200 29.14 -0.73 -26.69
N PHE A 201 28.38 -1.02 -27.75
CA PHE A 201 28.61 -0.53 -29.10
C PHE A 201 28.47 1.01 -29.18
N ARG A 202 27.45 1.57 -28.51
CA ARG A 202 27.23 3.01 -28.35
C ARG A 202 28.39 3.69 -27.64
N ARG A 203 28.90 3.12 -26.54
CA ARG A 203 30.09 3.61 -25.83
C ARG A 203 31.37 3.50 -26.67
N ALA A 204 31.51 2.46 -27.49
CA ALA A 204 32.65 2.32 -28.39
C ALA A 204 32.65 3.39 -29.49
N ILE A 205 31.48 3.69 -30.06
CA ILE A 205 31.28 4.74 -31.07
C ILE A 205 31.50 6.13 -30.47
N GLU A 206 30.89 6.43 -29.31
CA GLU A 206 31.10 7.68 -28.57
C GLU A 206 32.58 7.86 -28.18
N GLY A 207 33.28 6.76 -27.87
CA GLY A 207 34.71 6.74 -27.61
C GLY A 207 35.57 6.99 -28.86
N VAL A 208 35.13 6.59 -30.04
CA VAL A 208 35.80 6.92 -31.32
C VAL A 208 35.55 8.38 -31.69
N GLU A 209 34.32 8.87 -31.54
CA GLU A 209 33.93 10.26 -31.80
C GLU A 209 34.73 11.24 -30.91
N LYS A 210 34.85 10.93 -29.61
CA LYS A 210 35.62 11.73 -28.64
C LYS A 210 37.14 11.69 -28.85
N ARG A 211 37.67 10.63 -29.46
CA ARG A 211 39.09 10.50 -29.84
C ARG A 211 39.40 11.24 -31.14
N GLN A 212 38.49 11.19 -32.11
CA GLN A 212 38.64 11.80 -33.42
C GLN A 212 38.34 13.30 -33.41
N SER A 213 37.46 13.79 -32.52
CA SER A 213 37.16 15.23 -32.39
C SER A 213 38.34 16.08 -31.90
N LYS A 214 39.46 15.46 -31.49
CA LYS A 214 40.71 16.12 -31.08
C LYS A 214 41.84 15.99 -32.10
N ALA A 215 41.67 15.22 -33.18
CA ALA A 215 42.70 15.02 -34.18
C ALA A 215 42.67 16.16 -35.21
N THR A 216 43.60 17.11 -35.11
CA THR A 216 43.78 18.19 -36.08
C THR A 216 44.59 17.70 -37.29
N GLY A 217 43.90 17.22 -38.31
CA GLY A 217 44.48 16.84 -39.60
C GLY A 217 43.43 16.76 -40.72
N THR A 218 43.77 17.25 -41.91
CA THR A 218 42.86 17.51 -43.04
C THR A 218 42.18 16.27 -43.66
N LEU A 219 42.61 15.05 -43.32
CA LEU A 219 41.91 13.81 -43.71
C LEU A 219 40.77 13.41 -42.75
N ALA A 220 40.88 13.70 -41.45
CA ALA A 220 39.88 13.30 -40.44
C ALA A 220 38.58 14.13 -40.57
N GLY A 221 38.69 15.39 -40.98
CA GLY A 221 37.53 16.28 -41.18
C GLY A 221 36.56 15.85 -42.29
N ARG A 222 36.99 14.98 -43.22
CA ARG A 222 36.12 14.45 -44.30
C ARG A 222 35.32 13.20 -43.89
N TYR A 223 35.80 12.45 -42.90
CA TYR A 223 35.13 11.23 -42.42
C TYR A 223 34.08 11.49 -41.35
N VAL A 224 34.17 12.61 -40.63
CA VAL A 224 33.24 12.97 -39.55
C VAL A 224 31.80 13.19 -40.04
N PRO A 225 31.51 13.84 -41.19
CA PRO A 225 30.16 13.93 -41.73
C PRO A 225 29.58 12.56 -42.12
N TYR A 226 30.37 11.70 -42.79
CA TYR A 226 29.98 10.34 -43.16
C TYR A 226 29.65 9.47 -41.93
N LEU A 227 30.50 9.52 -40.90
CA LEU A 227 30.25 8.85 -39.63
C LEU A 227 29.01 9.39 -38.90
N ARG A 228 28.66 10.68 -39.04
CA ARG A 228 27.44 11.25 -38.45
C ARG A 228 26.17 10.78 -39.16
N GLU A 229 26.22 10.61 -40.47
CA GLU A 229 25.13 10.03 -41.27
C GLU A 229 24.89 8.56 -40.88
N GLU A 230 25.95 7.76 -40.84
CA GLU A 230 25.92 6.36 -40.39
C GLU A 230 25.46 6.21 -38.92
N ILE A 231 25.82 7.17 -38.04
CA ILE A 231 25.35 7.21 -36.65
C ILE A 231 23.87 7.62 -36.56
N ALA A 232 23.38 8.50 -37.43
CA ALA A 232 21.97 8.87 -37.50
C ALA A 232 21.12 7.69 -38.00
N GLU A 233 21.63 6.94 -38.99
CA GLU A 233 21.03 5.71 -39.50
C GLU A 233 21.03 4.60 -38.43
N ALA A 234 22.14 4.39 -37.72
CA ALA A 234 22.22 3.46 -36.59
C ALA A 234 21.27 3.82 -35.43
N ARG A 235 21.05 5.11 -35.17
CA ARG A 235 20.06 5.58 -34.18
C ARG A 235 18.62 5.34 -34.64
N SER A 236 18.33 5.53 -35.92
CA SER A 236 17.04 5.20 -36.55
C SER A 236 16.75 3.69 -36.44
N VAL A 237 17.74 2.86 -36.79
CA VAL A 237 17.70 1.39 -36.66
C VAL A 237 17.46 0.97 -35.20
N THR A 238 18.09 1.63 -34.22
CA THR A 238 17.92 1.29 -32.78
C THR A 238 16.49 1.58 -32.27
N LYS A 239 15.89 2.70 -32.70
CA LYS A 239 14.51 3.05 -32.34
C LYS A 239 13.52 2.10 -33.03
N ASN A 240 13.75 1.80 -34.30
CA ASN A 240 12.95 0.87 -35.09
C ASN A 240 13.01 -0.57 -34.55
N LEU A 241 14.19 -1.01 -34.07
CA LEU A 241 14.34 -2.29 -33.38
C LEU A 241 13.58 -2.32 -32.06
N THR A 242 13.59 -1.25 -31.28
CA THR A 242 12.91 -1.21 -29.97
C THR A 242 11.38 -1.26 -30.14
N GLU A 243 10.82 -0.49 -31.08
CA GLU A 243 9.39 -0.53 -31.39
C GLU A 243 8.97 -1.90 -31.95
N LEU A 244 9.79 -2.50 -32.82
CA LEU A 244 9.57 -3.85 -33.34
C LEU A 244 9.67 -4.93 -32.24
N ILE A 245 10.64 -4.83 -31.33
CA ILE A 245 10.79 -5.74 -30.18
C ILE A 245 9.57 -5.65 -29.28
N ASN A 246 9.09 -4.44 -28.98
CA ASN A 246 7.90 -4.27 -28.14
C ASN A 246 6.65 -4.84 -28.81
N GLY A 247 6.45 -4.60 -30.10
CA GLY A 247 5.34 -5.18 -30.86
C GLY A 247 5.39 -6.70 -30.94
N LEU A 248 6.57 -7.27 -31.24
CA LEU A 248 6.77 -8.72 -31.28
C LEU A 248 6.65 -9.38 -29.89
N THR A 249 7.03 -8.67 -28.82
CA THR A 249 6.90 -9.16 -27.43
C THR A 249 5.45 -9.15 -26.95
N ALA A 250 4.71 -8.08 -27.27
CA ALA A 250 3.28 -8.00 -26.98
C ALA A 250 2.50 -9.08 -27.74
N TRP A 251 2.83 -9.28 -29.01
CA TRP A 251 2.26 -10.34 -29.83
C TRP A 251 2.61 -11.75 -29.31
N SER A 252 3.88 -12.04 -29.04
CA SER A 252 4.31 -13.34 -28.51
C SER A 252 3.65 -13.68 -27.18
N SER A 253 3.43 -12.67 -26.32
CA SER A 253 2.72 -12.87 -25.04
C SER A 253 1.24 -13.16 -25.25
N ALA A 254 0.57 -12.43 -26.15
CA ALA A 254 -0.84 -12.65 -26.45
C ALA A 254 -1.09 -14.02 -27.13
N ASP A 255 -0.22 -14.41 -28.06
CA ASP A 255 -0.30 -15.68 -28.78
C ASP A 255 0.03 -16.87 -27.88
N ALA A 256 1.03 -16.75 -27.00
CA ALA A 256 1.32 -17.79 -26.00
C ALA A 256 0.17 -18.00 -25.00
N VAL A 257 -0.47 -16.92 -24.55
CA VAL A 257 -1.66 -17.01 -23.69
C VAL A 257 -2.83 -17.65 -24.44
N ALA A 258 -3.02 -17.30 -25.71
CA ALA A 258 -4.10 -17.85 -26.51
C ALA A 258 -3.90 -19.33 -26.86
N LEU A 259 -2.68 -19.73 -27.24
CA LEU A 259 -2.31 -21.13 -27.51
C LEU A 259 -2.40 -21.99 -26.26
N ALA A 260 -1.85 -21.57 -25.12
CA ALA A 260 -1.96 -22.30 -23.86
C ALA A 260 -3.43 -22.54 -23.45
N ARG A 261 -4.32 -21.59 -23.76
CA ARG A 261 -5.76 -21.70 -23.49
C ARG A 261 -6.52 -22.49 -24.55
N GLU A 262 -6.00 -22.63 -25.76
CA GLU A 262 -6.54 -23.51 -26.80
C GLU A 262 -6.09 -24.96 -26.61
N GLU A 263 -4.85 -25.17 -26.17
CA GLU A 263 -4.29 -26.49 -25.84
C GLU A 263 -4.95 -27.06 -24.58
N ALA A 264 -5.25 -26.22 -23.58
CA ALA A 264 -6.08 -26.61 -22.43
C ALA A 264 -7.52 -27.05 -22.79
N LYS A 265 -7.94 -26.89 -24.06
CA LYS A 265 -9.28 -27.27 -24.57
C LYS A 265 -9.29 -28.53 -25.43
N SER A 266 -8.15 -29.22 -25.56
CA SER A 266 -8.05 -30.50 -26.28
C SER A 266 -8.85 -31.63 -25.60
N ASP A 267 -9.14 -31.51 -24.30
CA ASP A 267 -9.96 -32.49 -23.58
C ASP A 267 -11.39 -31.99 -23.35
N ALA A 268 -12.31 -32.53 -24.17
CA ALA A 268 -13.78 -32.46 -24.10
C ALA A 268 -14.39 -31.11 -23.66
N THR A 269 -15.01 -30.38 -24.60
CA THR A 269 -15.98 -29.32 -24.25
C THR A 269 -16.96 -29.91 -23.21
N PRO A 270 -17.07 -29.31 -22.01
CA PRO A 270 -17.95 -29.83 -20.98
C PRO A 270 -19.35 -30.06 -21.54
N ASP A 271 -20.05 -31.11 -21.10
CA ASP A 271 -21.46 -31.26 -21.47
C ASP A 271 -22.20 -29.98 -21.09
N VAL A 272 -23.01 -29.44 -21.99
CA VAL A 272 -23.81 -28.26 -21.71
C VAL A 272 -24.81 -28.52 -20.56
N ALA A 273 -25.09 -29.78 -20.23
CA ALA A 273 -25.79 -30.17 -19.00
C ALA A 273 -25.04 -29.76 -17.72
N ASN A 274 -23.70 -29.69 -17.75
CA ASN A 274 -22.87 -29.14 -16.69
C ASN A 274 -22.66 -27.63 -16.89
N ARG A 275 -23.71 -26.85 -16.62
CA ARG A 275 -23.78 -25.40 -16.85
C ARG A 275 -22.58 -24.63 -16.31
N VAL A 276 -22.12 -24.94 -15.10
CA VAL A 276 -21.02 -24.19 -14.44
C VAL A 276 -19.71 -24.41 -15.19
N ALA A 277 -19.38 -25.68 -15.50
CA ALA A 277 -18.21 -26.00 -16.31
C ALA A 277 -18.32 -25.39 -17.71
N TYR A 278 -19.51 -25.41 -18.32
CA TYR A 278 -19.75 -24.83 -19.63
C TYR A 278 -19.64 -23.28 -19.65
N GLN A 279 -20.16 -22.59 -18.62
CA GLN A 279 -20.06 -21.14 -18.46
C GLN A 279 -18.61 -20.70 -18.17
N HIS A 280 -17.91 -21.42 -17.31
CA HIS A 280 -16.49 -21.18 -17.06
C HIS A 280 -15.67 -21.37 -18.35
N HIS A 281 -15.95 -22.44 -19.09
CA HIS A 281 -15.34 -22.69 -20.39
C HIS A 281 -15.66 -21.56 -21.38
N LEU A 282 -16.91 -21.08 -21.45
CA LEU A 282 -17.30 -19.94 -22.28
C LEU A 282 -16.51 -18.67 -21.94
N LEU A 283 -16.36 -18.33 -20.66
CA LEU A 283 -15.55 -17.19 -20.22
C LEU A 283 -14.10 -17.29 -20.72
N GLN A 284 -13.51 -18.49 -20.66
CA GLN A 284 -12.16 -18.73 -21.18
C GLN A 284 -12.08 -18.50 -22.70
N TRP A 285 -13.12 -18.83 -23.47
CA TRP A 285 -13.19 -18.51 -24.91
C TRP A 285 -13.33 -17.01 -25.17
N GLU A 286 -14.13 -16.29 -24.38
CA GLU A 286 -14.26 -14.83 -24.47
C GLU A 286 -12.92 -14.13 -24.20
N GLU A 287 -12.18 -14.57 -23.18
CA GLU A 287 -10.86 -14.02 -22.89
C GLU A 287 -9.83 -14.34 -23.99
N CYS A 288 -9.90 -15.52 -24.63
CA CYS A 288 -9.06 -15.83 -25.81
C CYS A 288 -9.36 -14.87 -26.96
N ALA A 289 -10.64 -14.62 -27.26
CA ALA A 289 -11.04 -13.67 -28.29
C ALA A 289 -10.56 -12.24 -27.95
N ALA A 290 -10.62 -11.83 -26.68
CA ALA A 290 -10.09 -10.53 -26.25
C ALA A 290 -8.58 -10.41 -26.46
N ALA A 291 -7.80 -11.46 -26.19
CA ALA A 291 -6.36 -11.48 -26.43
C ALA A 291 -6.02 -11.38 -27.92
N TYR A 292 -6.71 -12.12 -28.79
CA TYR A 292 -6.52 -12.04 -30.24
C TYR A 292 -6.91 -10.67 -30.81
N ARG A 293 -7.95 -10.02 -30.28
CA ARG A 293 -8.34 -8.65 -30.66
C ARG A 293 -7.26 -7.63 -30.29
N TYR A 294 -6.64 -7.79 -29.12
CA TYR A 294 -5.52 -6.95 -28.71
C TYR A 294 -4.32 -7.12 -29.66
N ALA A 295 -4.00 -8.37 -30.01
CA ALA A 295 -2.93 -8.67 -30.96
C ALA A 295 -3.20 -8.10 -32.36
N GLU A 296 -4.45 -8.19 -32.84
CA GLU A 296 -4.88 -7.62 -34.13
C GLU A 296 -4.67 -6.10 -34.16
N ASN A 297 -5.18 -5.39 -33.14
CA ASN A 297 -5.03 -3.94 -33.03
C ASN A 297 -3.56 -3.51 -33.00
N ALA A 298 -2.73 -4.22 -32.21
CA ALA A 298 -1.31 -3.92 -32.12
C ALA A 298 -0.58 -4.12 -33.45
N LEU A 299 -0.93 -5.17 -34.22
CA LEU A 299 -0.37 -5.41 -35.56
C LEU A 299 -0.84 -4.34 -36.55
N SER A 300 -2.11 -3.96 -36.51
CA SER A 300 -2.67 -2.90 -37.35
C SER A 300 -1.96 -1.56 -37.11
N ASP A 301 -1.80 -1.16 -35.85
CA ASP A 301 -1.09 0.09 -35.49
C ASP A 301 0.37 0.07 -35.98
N LEU A 302 1.04 -1.09 -35.86
CA LEU A 302 2.42 -1.23 -36.29
C LEU A 302 2.57 -1.16 -37.82
N ILE A 303 1.63 -1.75 -38.56
CA ILE A 303 1.57 -1.65 -40.03
C ILE A 303 1.35 -0.19 -40.46
N VAL A 304 0.41 0.53 -39.84
CA VAL A 304 0.13 1.95 -40.16
C VAL A 304 1.34 2.84 -39.87
N LEU A 305 1.97 2.67 -38.69
CA LEU A 305 3.16 3.44 -38.30
C LEU A 305 4.35 3.19 -39.23
N ARG A 306 4.45 1.97 -39.79
CA ARG A 306 5.49 1.58 -40.75
C ARG A 306 5.25 2.19 -42.12
N ALA A 307 4.05 2.01 -42.67
CA ALA A 307 3.66 2.55 -43.97
C ALA A 307 3.86 4.08 -44.04
N ALA A 308 3.58 4.81 -42.95
CA ALA A 308 3.78 6.25 -42.87
C ALA A 308 5.26 6.69 -42.93
N ARG A 309 6.22 5.80 -42.71
CA ARG A 309 7.67 6.12 -42.68
C ARG A 309 8.37 5.88 -44.02
N GLY A 310 7.80 5.11 -44.94
CA GLY A 310 8.29 4.97 -46.32
C GLY A 310 9.66 4.29 -46.48
N ASP A 311 10.04 3.37 -45.58
CA ASP A 311 11.37 2.76 -45.57
C ASP A 311 11.47 1.54 -46.51
N THR A 312 12.07 1.75 -47.69
CA THR A 312 12.20 0.74 -48.76
C THR A 312 13.01 -0.50 -48.40
N LEU A 313 13.82 -0.47 -47.32
CA LEU A 313 14.65 -1.63 -46.91
C LEU A 313 13.88 -2.71 -46.13
N THR A 314 12.57 -2.50 -45.88
CA THR A 314 11.78 -3.38 -45.01
C THR A 314 10.54 -4.03 -45.65
N VAL A 315 10.42 -3.97 -46.98
CA VAL A 315 9.27 -4.49 -47.75
C VAL A 315 8.92 -5.94 -47.40
N ASP A 316 9.91 -6.82 -47.25
CA ASP A 316 9.68 -8.23 -46.90
C ASP A 316 9.09 -8.40 -45.49
N LEU A 317 9.44 -7.51 -44.56
CA LEU A 317 8.92 -7.51 -43.20
C LEU A 317 7.48 -6.97 -43.16
N GLU A 318 7.16 -5.95 -43.94
CA GLU A 318 5.78 -5.45 -44.09
C GLU A 318 4.86 -6.53 -44.64
N GLY A 319 5.28 -7.23 -45.70
CA GLY A 319 4.52 -8.36 -46.24
C GLY A 319 4.33 -9.50 -45.24
N HIS A 320 5.32 -9.76 -44.38
CA HIS A 320 5.19 -10.73 -43.30
C HIS A 320 4.20 -10.29 -42.22
N MET A 321 4.25 -9.00 -41.83
CA MET A 321 3.33 -8.42 -40.85
C MET A 321 1.88 -8.41 -41.34
N GLU A 322 1.63 -8.08 -42.60
CA GLU A 322 0.29 -8.15 -43.20
C GLU A 322 -0.24 -9.59 -43.29
N THR A 323 0.64 -10.55 -43.58
CA THR A 323 0.28 -11.98 -43.57
C THR A 323 -0.09 -12.45 -42.17
N LEU A 324 0.67 -12.03 -41.17
CA LEU A 324 0.40 -12.32 -39.77
C LEU A 324 -0.90 -11.67 -39.28
N HIS A 325 -1.11 -10.39 -39.59
CA HIS A 325 -2.34 -9.66 -39.28
C HIS A 325 -3.57 -10.38 -39.85
N ARG A 326 -3.52 -10.81 -41.11
CA ARG A 326 -4.63 -11.60 -41.73
C ARG A 326 -4.87 -12.94 -41.03
N SER A 327 -3.82 -13.60 -40.53
CA SER A 327 -3.94 -14.86 -39.77
C SER A 327 -4.62 -14.63 -38.42
N VAL A 328 -4.21 -13.58 -37.69
CA VAL A 328 -4.79 -13.18 -36.40
C VAL A 328 -6.26 -12.78 -36.56
N ALA A 329 -6.57 -11.94 -37.55
CA ALA A 329 -7.93 -11.50 -37.86
C ALA A 329 -8.87 -12.68 -38.17
N ARG A 330 -8.40 -13.65 -38.96
CA ARG A 330 -9.18 -14.87 -39.28
C ARG A 330 -9.45 -15.69 -38.01
N ARG A 331 -8.43 -15.91 -37.17
CA ARG A 331 -8.60 -16.67 -35.93
C ARG A 331 -9.56 -15.99 -34.96
N LEU A 332 -9.48 -14.67 -34.83
CA LEU A 332 -10.40 -13.89 -34.03
C LEU A 332 -11.85 -14.08 -34.49
N ALA A 333 -12.11 -13.99 -35.80
CA ALA A 333 -13.43 -14.19 -36.36
C ALA A 333 -13.99 -15.60 -36.03
N ASP A 334 -13.16 -16.65 -36.16
CA ASP A 334 -13.55 -18.01 -35.80
C ASP A 334 -13.89 -18.13 -34.31
N LEU A 335 -13.08 -17.52 -33.43
CA LEU A 335 -13.32 -17.51 -31.98
C LEU A 335 -14.61 -16.81 -31.60
N GLU A 336 -14.88 -15.65 -32.20
CA GLU A 336 -16.12 -14.90 -31.96
C GLU A 336 -17.37 -15.68 -32.40
N ILE A 337 -17.28 -16.42 -33.50
CA ILE A 337 -18.36 -17.29 -33.96
C ILE A 337 -18.59 -18.41 -32.95
N GLN A 338 -17.53 -19.03 -32.43
CA GLN A 338 -17.64 -20.09 -31.42
C GLN A 338 -18.19 -19.59 -30.09
N VAL A 339 -17.77 -18.41 -29.62
CA VAL A 339 -18.31 -17.77 -28.42
C VAL A 339 -19.81 -17.53 -28.58
N ARG A 340 -20.23 -16.92 -29.71
CA ARG A 340 -21.65 -16.65 -30.00
C ARG A 340 -22.48 -17.93 -30.07
N TYR A 341 -21.97 -18.97 -30.72
CA TYR A 341 -22.65 -20.27 -30.77
C TYR A 341 -22.77 -20.90 -29.39
N LYS A 342 -21.71 -20.88 -28.57
CA LYS A 342 -21.76 -21.44 -27.21
C LYS A 342 -22.70 -20.65 -26.31
N GLN A 343 -22.75 -19.32 -26.44
CA GLN A 343 -23.72 -18.45 -25.76
C GLN A 343 -25.14 -18.80 -26.17
N SER A 344 -25.44 -18.93 -27.47
CA SER A 344 -26.79 -19.24 -27.94
C SER A 344 -27.28 -20.61 -27.46
N VAL A 345 -26.42 -21.62 -27.44
CA VAL A 345 -26.77 -22.96 -26.88
C VAL A 345 -27.07 -22.87 -25.37
N LEU A 346 -26.34 -22.04 -24.63
CA LEU A 346 -26.59 -21.80 -23.21
C LEU A 346 -27.93 -21.07 -23.01
N GLU A 347 -28.20 -20.04 -23.79
CA GLU A 347 -29.43 -19.24 -23.73
C GLU A 347 -30.67 -20.06 -24.11
N GLU A 348 -30.58 -20.86 -25.19
CA GLU A 348 -31.66 -21.74 -25.65
C GLU A 348 -32.01 -22.81 -24.60
N ARG A 349 -31.01 -23.39 -23.93
CA ARG A 349 -31.21 -24.45 -22.94
C ARG A 349 -31.66 -23.95 -21.57
N TYR A 350 -31.26 -22.73 -21.18
CA TYR A 350 -31.52 -22.17 -19.84
C TYR A 350 -32.47 -20.96 -19.84
N SER A 351 -33.24 -20.78 -20.91
CA SER A 351 -34.29 -19.76 -21.05
C SER A 351 -35.49 -19.98 -20.12
N SER A 352 -35.59 -21.13 -19.43
CA SER A 352 -36.70 -21.40 -18.51
C SER A 352 -36.43 -20.82 -17.11
N LYS A 353 -37.42 -20.17 -16.51
CA LYS A 353 -37.33 -19.65 -15.12
C LYS A 353 -37.06 -20.75 -14.09
N ASP A 354 -37.36 -22.00 -14.42
CA ASP A 354 -37.21 -23.15 -13.54
C ASP A 354 -35.74 -23.58 -13.42
N ASP A 355 -34.93 -23.40 -14.47
CA ASP A 355 -33.50 -23.71 -14.44
C ASP A 355 -32.67 -22.64 -13.72
N GLU A 356 -33.11 -21.39 -13.71
CA GLU A 356 -32.51 -20.34 -12.89
C GLU A 356 -32.70 -20.64 -11.39
N ALA A 357 -33.87 -21.14 -11.01
CA ALA A 357 -34.14 -21.58 -9.64
C ALA A 357 -33.31 -22.81 -9.25
N ALA A 358 -33.20 -23.82 -10.11
CA ALA A 358 -32.36 -24.99 -9.87
C ALA A 358 -30.86 -24.65 -9.80
N LEU A 359 -30.38 -23.71 -10.64
CA LEU A 359 -29.01 -23.21 -10.57
C LEU A 359 -28.74 -22.49 -9.24
N LEU A 360 -29.62 -21.56 -8.84
CA LEU A 360 -29.49 -20.85 -7.56
C LEU A 360 -29.52 -21.82 -6.36
N GLN A 361 -30.26 -22.93 -6.47
CA GLN A 361 -30.26 -24.00 -5.47
C GLN A 361 -28.98 -24.87 -5.50
N SER A 362 -28.31 -24.99 -6.66
CA SER A 362 -27.05 -25.75 -6.80
C SER A 362 -25.80 -24.98 -6.37
N LEU A 363 -25.86 -23.65 -6.31
CA LEU A 363 -24.74 -22.83 -5.84
C LEU A 363 -24.60 -22.99 -4.32
N PRO A 364 -23.41 -23.33 -3.81
CA PRO A 364 -23.19 -23.39 -2.36
C PRO A 364 -23.42 -22.03 -1.69
N VAL A 365 -23.29 -20.95 -2.47
CA VAL A 365 -23.51 -19.58 -2.01
C VAL A 365 -24.09 -18.73 -3.14
N LEU A 366 -25.11 -17.94 -2.83
CA LEU A 366 -25.75 -17.03 -3.76
C LEU A 366 -24.83 -15.85 -4.14
N PRO A 367 -25.12 -15.15 -5.25
CA PRO A 367 -24.40 -13.93 -5.61
C PRO A 367 -24.50 -12.83 -4.55
N TRP A 368 -23.55 -11.90 -4.60
CA TRP A 368 -23.58 -10.71 -3.75
C TRP A 368 -24.85 -9.90 -4.00
N SER A 369 -25.55 -9.55 -2.91
CA SER A 369 -26.73 -8.70 -2.94
C SER A 369 -26.47 -7.42 -2.15
N ARG A 370 -26.94 -6.29 -2.69
CA ARG A 370 -26.84 -4.99 -2.03
C ARG A 370 -27.92 -4.90 -0.95
N VAL A 371 -27.54 -4.44 0.23
CA VAL A 371 -28.49 -4.06 1.28
C VAL A 371 -29.09 -2.68 0.92
N GLN A 372 -30.42 -2.55 1.02
CA GLN A 372 -31.13 -1.33 0.58
C GLN A 372 -30.66 -0.08 1.32
N ASN A 373 -30.38 -0.22 2.62
CA ASN A 373 -29.95 0.88 3.46
C ASN A 373 -28.48 1.23 3.17
N MET A 374 -28.26 2.50 2.88
CA MET A 374 -26.92 3.06 2.73
C MET A 374 -26.22 3.07 4.09
N VAL A 375 -24.97 2.60 4.13
CA VAL A 375 -24.19 2.53 5.38
C VAL A 375 -23.65 3.92 5.73
N GLY A 376 -23.18 4.65 4.73
CA GLY A 376 -22.67 6.01 4.89
C GLY A 376 -22.51 6.76 3.58
N LYS A 377 -22.54 8.08 3.65
CA LYS A 377 -22.28 8.99 2.53
C LYS A 377 -21.33 10.09 2.98
N GLY A 378 -20.21 10.23 2.29
CA GLY A 378 -19.22 11.28 2.53
C GLY A 378 -19.08 12.22 1.33
N ALA A 379 -18.20 13.21 1.45
CA ALA A 379 -17.90 14.15 0.36
C ALA A 379 -17.23 13.47 -0.84
N PHE A 380 -16.49 12.38 -0.61
CA PHE A 380 -15.67 11.69 -1.61
C PHE A 380 -16.29 10.39 -2.14
N GLY A 381 -17.51 10.05 -1.71
CA GLY A 381 -18.12 8.80 -2.11
C GLY A 381 -19.30 8.35 -1.27
N GLN A 382 -19.84 7.20 -1.68
CA GLN A 382 -20.91 6.48 -1.00
C GLN A 382 -20.41 5.10 -0.58
N VAL A 383 -20.81 4.65 0.61
CA VAL A 383 -20.55 3.32 1.13
C VAL A 383 -21.86 2.53 1.21
N GLU A 384 -21.87 1.37 0.58
CA GLU A 384 -22.98 0.43 0.53
C GLU A 384 -22.60 -0.84 1.30
N ALA A 385 -23.55 -1.43 2.03
CA ALA A 385 -23.40 -2.78 2.55
C ALA A 385 -23.82 -3.79 1.48
N TRP A 386 -23.02 -4.85 1.37
CA TRP A 386 -23.27 -5.97 0.49
C TRP A 386 -23.14 -7.26 1.30
N ILE A 387 -24.04 -8.20 1.07
CA ILE A 387 -24.07 -9.48 1.76
C ILE A 387 -24.05 -10.62 0.75
N ARG A 388 -23.49 -11.74 1.18
CA ARG A 388 -23.56 -13.00 0.48
C ARG A 388 -24.32 -13.98 1.34
N THR A 389 -25.33 -14.63 0.79
CA THR A 389 -26.16 -15.59 1.52
C THR A 389 -26.00 -17.01 0.97
N ASP A 390 -26.14 -18.02 1.82
CA ASP A 390 -26.27 -19.41 1.38
C ASP A 390 -27.68 -19.67 0.81
N HIS A 391 -27.94 -20.92 0.39
CA HIS A 391 -29.25 -21.35 -0.15
C HIS A 391 -30.38 -21.32 0.89
N ASN A 392 -30.06 -21.25 2.19
CA ASN A 392 -31.03 -21.12 3.28
C ASN A 392 -31.28 -19.65 3.67
N ASN A 393 -30.72 -18.70 2.91
CA ASN A 393 -30.70 -17.26 3.20
C ASN A 393 -29.90 -16.88 4.46
N ASN A 394 -29.00 -17.73 4.96
CA ASN A 394 -28.09 -17.35 6.03
C ASN A 394 -26.99 -16.45 5.46
N VAL A 395 -26.62 -15.39 6.17
CA VAL A 395 -25.54 -14.48 5.73
C VAL A 395 -24.18 -15.13 5.99
N VAL A 396 -23.48 -15.53 4.93
CA VAL A 396 -22.16 -16.17 5.04
C VAL A 396 -21.00 -15.20 4.84
N ASP A 397 -21.25 -14.02 4.25
CA ASP A 397 -20.23 -12.98 4.13
C ASP A 397 -20.86 -11.58 4.05
N ARG A 398 -20.10 -10.59 4.51
CA ARG A 398 -20.49 -9.18 4.60
C ARG A 398 -19.33 -8.32 4.13
N VAL A 399 -19.61 -7.36 3.24
CA VAL A 399 -18.59 -6.42 2.73
C VAL A 399 -19.17 -5.02 2.62
N ALA A 400 -18.39 -4.02 3.00
CA ALA A 400 -18.67 -2.62 2.68
C ALA A 400 -18.03 -2.29 1.33
N ARG A 401 -18.81 -1.71 0.42
CA ARG A 401 -18.39 -1.27 -0.91
C ARG A 401 -18.41 0.24 -0.95
N LYS A 402 -17.24 0.86 -1.05
CA LYS A 402 -17.08 2.30 -1.24
C LYS A 402 -16.87 2.61 -2.72
N VAL A 403 -17.65 3.52 -3.27
CA VAL A 403 -17.34 4.16 -4.55
C VAL A 403 -16.58 5.44 -4.24
N ALA A 404 -15.28 5.45 -4.49
CA ALA A 404 -14.39 6.56 -4.16
C ALA A 404 -13.93 7.29 -5.41
N GLN A 405 -14.02 8.62 -5.40
CA GLN A 405 -13.46 9.46 -6.46
C GLN A 405 -12.05 9.90 -6.07
N ASN A 406 -11.07 9.66 -6.95
CA ASN A 406 -9.68 10.08 -6.78
C ASN A 406 -9.52 11.57 -7.13
N LEU A 407 -10.31 12.43 -6.48
CA LEU A 407 -10.28 13.89 -6.65
C LEU A 407 -9.35 14.59 -5.67
N THR A 408 -8.59 13.82 -4.87
CA THR A 408 -7.76 14.41 -3.84
C THR A 408 -6.46 14.97 -4.42
N PRO A 409 -5.85 15.96 -3.76
CA PRO A 409 -4.60 16.57 -4.24
C PRO A 409 -3.48 15.53 -4.44
N ASN A 410 -3.57 14.37 -3.78
CA ASN A 410 -2.70 13.20 -3.98
C ASN A 410 -2.59 12.75 -5.45
N GLY A 411 -3.64 12.91 -6.26
CA GLY A 411 -3.60 12.61 -7.70
C GLY A 411 -2.77 13.61 -8.52
N HIS A 412 -2.64 14.86 -8.05
CA HIS A 412 -1.97 15.92 -8.80
C HIS A 412 -0.45 15.83 -8.70
N THR A 413 0.24 15.66 -9.84
CA THR A 413 1.72 15.60 -9.97
C THR A 413 2.50 16.76 -9.35
N LEU A 414 1.80 17.84 -8.98
CA LEU A 414 2.38 19.04 -8.39
C LEU A 414 2.79 18.87 -6.92
N TYR A 415 2.27 17.88 -6.21
CA TYR A 415 2.61 17.63 -4.81
C TYR A 415 3.67 16.53 -4.69
N ASP A 416 4.72 16.83 -3.92
CA ASP A 416 5.86 15.97 -3.60
C ASP A 416 5.49 14.91 -2.56
N ILE A 417 4.44 14.14 -2.87
CA ILE A 417 3.89 13.09 -2.03
C ILE A 417 4.18 11.76 -2.69
N TRP A 418 4.42 10.73 -1.87
CA TRP A 418 4.60 9.37 -2.36
C TRP A 418 3.41 8.95 -3.23
N ARG A 419 3.71 8.18 -4.27
CA ARG A 419 2.68 7.57 -5.12
C ARG A 419 2.92 6.08 -5.25
N PRO A 420 1.84 5.30 -5.35
CA PRO A 420 1.98 3.91 -5.80
C PRO A 420 2.61 3.87 -7.19
N ALA A 421 3.37 2.80 -7.47
CA ALA A 421 3.98 2.60 -8.77
C ALA A 421 2.92 2.42 -9.88
N ASP A 422 1.79 1.79 -9.52
CA ASP A 422 0.59 1.78 -10.34
C ASP A 422 -0.11 3.15 -10.26
N ARG A 423 -0.13 3.88 -11.38
CA ARG A 423 -0.74 5.21 -11.48
C ARG A 423 -2.26 5.18 -11.35
N HIS A 424 -2.89 4.03 -11.54
CA HIS A 424 -4.34 3.86 -11.40
C HIS A 424 -4.75 3.54 -9.97
N MET A 425 -3.81 3.20 -9.09
CA MET A 425 -4.09 2.94 -7.68
C MET A 425 -4.26 4.25 -6.90
N PRO A 426 -5.43 4.50 -6.28
CA PRO A 426 -5.60 5.64 -5.38
C PRO A 426 -4.68 5.55 -4.17
N VAL A 427 -4.24 6.69 -3.64
CA VAL A 427 -3.43 6.73 -2.40
C VAL A 427 -4.18 6.11 -1.22
N GLU A 428 -5.51 6.25 -1.16
CA GLU A 428 -6.37 5.57 -0.18
C GLU A 428 -6.14 4.06 -0.19
N VAL A 429 -6.23 3.44 -1.37
CA VAL A 429 -6.02 2.00 -1.56
C VAL A 429 -4.61 1.60 -1.17
N ALA A 430 -3.61 2.39 -1.58
CA ALA A 430 -2.22 2.11 -1.25
C ALA A 430 -1.96 2.18 0.27
N ALA A 431 -2.53 3.16 0.97
CA ALA A 431 -2.42 3.28 2.43
C ALA A 431 -3.06 2.06 3.11
N MET A 432 -4.27 1.70 2.70
CA MET A 432 -5.00 0.55 3.26
C MET A 432 -4.26 -0.77 3.01
N TYR A 433 -3.68 -1.00 1.82
CA TYR A 433 -2.89 -2.22 1.57
C TYR A 433 -1.61 -2.28 2.40
N ARG A 434 -0.91 -1.15 2.56
CA ARG A 434 0.27 -1.09 3.43
C ARG A 434 -0.09 -1.45 4.87
N LEU A 435 -1.19 -0.91 5.39
CA LEU A 435 -1.66 -1.19 6.75
C LEU A 435 -2.18 -2.61 6.91
N ARG A 436 -2.93 -3.15 5.94
CA ARG A 436 -3.43 -4.54 5.94
C ARG A 436 -2.31 -5.56 6.09
N ALA A 437 -1.15 -5.32 5.48
CA ALA A 437 -0.02 -6.23 5.57
C ALA A 437 0.62 -6.30 6.97
N LEU A 438 0.28 -5.36 7.87
CA LEU A 438 0.81 -5.32 9.22
C LEU A 438 0.07 -6.27 10.14
N LYS A 439 0.82 -6.88 11.06
CA LYS A 439 0.25 -7.59 12.20
C LYS A 439 -0.59 -6.61 13.03
N ASP A 440 -1.69 -7.11 13.59
CA ASP A 440 -2.59 -6.38 14.48
C ASP A 440 -3.40 -5.23 13.83
N SER A 441 -3.18 -4.89 12.55
CA SER A 441 -3.95 -3.85 11.85
C SER A 441 -5.46 -4.11 11.84
N VAL A 442 -5.87 -5.38 11.72
CA VAL A 442 -7.27 -5.81 11.79
C VAL A 442 -7.98 -5.40 13.08
N LYS A 443 -7.24 -5.10 14.14
CA LYS A 443 -7.81 -4.74 15.44
C LYS A 443 -8.12 -3.25 15.56
N SER A 444 -7.65 -2.39 14.67
CA SER A 444 -7.82 -0.94 14.85
C SER A 444 -7.91 -0.13 13.55
N VAL A 445 -7.66 -0.75 12.40
CA VAL A 445 -7.74 -0.13 11.08
C VAL A 445 -8.64 -0.96 10.18
N ILE A 446 -9.49 -0.27 9.41
CA ILE A 446 -10.40 -0.91 8.45
C ILE A 446 -9.62 -1.73 7.43
N GLN A 447 -10.03 -2.98 7.22
CA GLN A 447 -9.32 -3.89 6.33
C GLN A 447 -9.88 -3.80 4.91
N ILE A 448 -9.02 -3.43 3.96
CA ILE A 448 -9.31 -3.56 2.53
C ILE A 448 -9.32 -5.03 2.13
N ARG A 449 -10.37 -5.48 1.44
CA ARG A 449 -10.44 -6.83 0.86
C ARG A 449 -9.92 -6.83 -0.56
N ASN A 450 -10.43 -5.90 -1.38
CA ASN A 450 -10.07 -5.75 -2.78
C ASN A 450 -10.38 -4.33 -3.27
N TRP A 451 -9.95 -3.96 -4.48
CA TRP A 451 -10.37 -2.74 -5.16
C TRP A 451 -10.33 -2.94 -6.68
N ARG A 452 -10.98 -2.05 -7.42
CA ARG A 452 -10.82 -1.96 -8.87
C ARG A 452 -11.06 -0.52 -9.37
N PRO A 453 -10.38 -0.09 -10.43
CA PRO A 453 -10.77 1.13 -11.13
C PRO A 453 -12.10 0.94 -11.86
N VAL A 454 -12.85 2.03 -12.02
CA VAL A 454 -14.01 2.13 -12.92
C VAL A 454 -13.52 2.83 -14.20
N GLY A 455 -14.16 2.56 -15.35
CA GLY A 455 -13.63 2.87 -16.70
C GLY A 455 -13.23 4.32 -17.00
N ASP A 456 -13.48 5.28 -16.11
CA ASP A 456 -13.01 6.67 -16.21
C ASP A 456 -11.57 6.88 -15.69
N GLY A 457 -10.97 5.87 -15.04
CA GLY A 457 -9.67 5.93 -14.38
C GLY A 457 -9.58 6.89 -13.18
N LYS A 458 -10.69 7.56 -12.83
CA LYS A 458 -10.80 8.55 -11.73
C LYS A 458 -11.62 8.01 -10.57
N THR A 459 -12.53 7.09 -10.85
CA THR A 459 -13.38 6.44 -9.87
C THR A 459 -12.83 5.05 -9.56
N SER A 460 -12.88 4.68 -8.30
CA SER A 460 -12.49 3.34 -7.83
C SER A 460 -13.60 2.75 -6.96
N ILE A 461 -13.75 1.44 -7.03
CA ILE A 461 -14.58 0.69 -6.10
C ILE A 461 -13.63 0.00 -5.12
N ILE A 462 -13.81 0.29 -3.83
CA ILE A 462 -13.02 -0.28 -2.75
C ILE A 462 -13.93 -1.20 -1.94
N TYR A 463 -13.51 -2.45 -1.77
CA TYR A 463 -14.21 -3.45 -0.97
C TYR A 463 -13.48 -3.59 0.36
N MET A 464 -14.19 -3.45 1.48
CA MET A 464 -13.61 -3.47 2.83
C MET A 464 -14.50 -4.27 3.79
N ASN A 465 -13.96 -4.64 4.94
CA ASN A 465 -14.77 -5.27 5.99
C ASN A 465 -15.95 -4.37 6.39
N LEU A 466 -17.09 -4.97 6.70
CA LEU A 466 -18.24 -4.25 7.24
C LEU A 466 -18.13 -4.25 8.78
N CYS A 467 -17.99 -3.05 9.38
CA CYS A 467 -18.07 -2.89 10.83
C CYS A 467 -19.53 -2.85 11.29
N GLN A 468 -19.85 -3.58 12.36
CA GLN A 468 -21.24 -3.93 12.67
C GLN A 468 -21.98 -2.89 13.51
N HIS A 469 -21.25 -2.02 14.21
CA HIS A 469 -21.83 -1.16 15.26
C HIS A 469 -21.85 0.33 14.87
N GLY A 470 -21.81 0.64 13.57
CA GLY A 470 -21.84 2.01 13.07
C GLY A 470 -20.52 2.77 13.30
N ASP A 471 -20.62 4.03 13.67
CA ASP A 471 -19.49 4.95 13.83
C ASP A 471 -19.62 5.82 15.10
N LEU A 472 -18.54 6.47 15.52
CA LEU A 472 -18.54 7.32 16.72
C LEU A 472 -19.38 8.60 16.56
N GLU A 473 -19.66 9.05 15.33
CA GLU A 473 -20.57 10.19 15.11
C GLU A 473 -21.98 9.85 15.57
N LYS A 474 -22.44 8.62 15.29
CA LYS A 474 -23.74 8.12 15.74
C LYS A 474 -23.80 7.95 17.25
N VAL A 475 -22.70 7.51 17.88
CA VAL A 475 -22.61 7.47 19.34
C VAL A 475 -22.76 8.88 19.91
N ARG A 476 -22.01 9.85 19.38
CA ARG A 476 -22.10 11.24 19.82
C ARG A 476 -23.51 11.81 19.64
N ASN A 477 -24.12 11.63 18.48
CA ASN A 477 -25.46 12.15 18.18
C ASN A 477 -26.53 11.64 19.14
N GLN A 478 -26.40 10.37 19.56
CA GLN A 478 -27.31 9.79 20.53
C GLN A 478 -27.25 10.53 21.88
N TYR A 479 -26.05 10.94 22.31
CA TYR A 479 -25.85 11.63 23.57
C TYR A 479 -26.20 13.12 23.55
N VAL A 480 -26.11 13.77 22.39
CA VAL A 480 -26.55 15.17 22.20
C VAL A 480 -28.08 15.29 22.23
N ASN A 481 -28.79 14.35 21.63
CA ASN A 481 -30.24 14.46 21.41
C ASN A 481 -31.10 14.06 22.62
N LEU A 482 -30.53 13.34 23.60
CA LEU A 482 -31.23 12.99 24.83
C LEU A 482 -31.29 14.20 25.75
N SER A 483 -32.50 14.60 26.14
CA SER A 483 -32.82 15.77 26.97
C SER A 483 -32.15 15.81 28.36
N GLY A 484 -31.33 14.81 28.69
CA GLY A 484 -30.57 14.68 29.93
C GLY A 484 -29.05 14.61 29.76
N ARG A 485 -28.47 14.94 28.59
CA ARG A 485 -27.01 14.91 28.30
C ARG A 485 -26.32 13.72 28.96
N GLN A 486 -26.81 12.51 28.68
CA GLN A 486 -26.04 11.34 29.09
C GLN A 486 -24.71 11.42 28.35
N MET A 487 -23.60 11.36 29.09
CA MET A 487 -22.27 11.42 28.50
C MET A 487 -21.72 10.00 28.36
N PRO A 488 -20.88 9.73 27.34
CA PRO A 488 -20.27 8.41 27.21
C PRO A 488 -19.45 8.10 28.47
N PRO A 489 -19.47 6.85 28.96
CA PRO A 489 -18.67 6.48 30.11
C PRO A 489 -17.18 6.74 29.86
N GLU A 490 -16.47 7.23 30.86
CA GLU A 490 -15.04 7.49 30.75
C GLU A 490 -14.24 6.26 30.30
N ALA A 491 -14.59 5.07 30.80
CA ALA A 491 -14.01 3.80 30.35
C ALA A 491 -14.12 3.58 28.82
N PHE A 492 -15.24 4.01 28.21
CA PHE A 492 -15.42 3.92 26.77
C PHE A 492 -14.48 4.89 26.03
N VAL A 493 -14.34 6.13 26.53
CA VAL A 493 -13.40 7.10 25.94
C VAL A 493 -11.97 6.58 26.00
N TRP A 494 -11.55 5.98 27.11
CA TRP A 494 -10.23 5.33 27.23
C TRP A 494 -10.04 4.19 26.22
N SER A 495 -11.08 3.36 26.00
CA SER A 495 -11.03 2.28 24.99
C SER A 495 -10.86 2.80 23.56
N VAL A 496 -11.49 3.94 23.25
CA VAL A 496 -11.36 4.62 21.94
C VAL A 496 -9.96 5.20 21.79
N LEU A 497 -9.45 5.93 22.79
CA LEU A 497 -8.11 6.50 22.79
C LEU A 497 -7.03 5.44 22.58
N GLU A 498 -7.14 4.29 23.24
CA GLU A 498 -6.19 3.19 23.04
C GLU A 498 -6.24 2.61 21.63
N SER A 499 -7.45 2.35 21.11
CA SER A 499 -7.63 1.80 19.77
C SER A 499 -7.09 2.75 18.69
N LEU A 500 -7.31 4.06 18.86
CA LEU A 500 -6.78 5.07 17.95
C LEU A 500 -5.27 5.26 18.09
N ALA A 501 -4.71 5.11 19.30
CA ALA A 501 -3.27 5.11 19.51
C ALA A 501 -2.60 3.92 18.82
N ASP A 502 -3.21 2.72 18.86
CA ASP A 502 -2.74 1.55 18.10
C ASP A 502 -2.72 1.84 16.59
N SER A 503 -3.79 2.43 16.04
CA SER A 503 -3.84 2.84 14.63
C SER A 503 -2.80 3.89 14.29
N GLY A 504 -2.60 4.87 15.17
CA GLY A 504 -1.56 5.88 15.02
C GLY A 504 -0.17 5.27 14.97
N LEU A 505 0.15 4.32 15.87
CA LEU A 505 1.44 3.63 15.89
C LEU A 505 1.67 2.80 14.62
N LEU A 506 0.64 2.11 14.13
CA LEU A 506 0.69 1.40 12.85
C LEU A 506 0.98 2.35 11.69
N MET A 507 0.31 3.50 11.65
CA MET A 507 0.55 4.53 10.63
C MET A 507 1.94 5.18 10.74
N GLU A 508 2.43 5.41 11.96
CA GLU A 508 3.72 6.04 12.24
C GLU A 508 4.91 5.14 11.93
N ARG A 509 4.91 3.91 12.44
CA ARG A 509 6.09 3.03 12.42
C ARG A 509 5.84 1.61 11.88
N GLY A 510 4.61 1.28 11.51
CA GLY A 510 4.26 -0.03 10.96
C GLY A 510 4.07 -1.12 12.00
N GLU A 511 4.10 -0.78 13.30
CA GLU A 511 3.95 -1.75 14.37
C GLU A 511 3.42 -1.10 15.65
N VAL A 512 2.55 -1.84 16.35
CA VAL A 512 1.97 -1.42 17.63
C VAL A 512 2.96 -1.61 18.79
N ALA A 513 3.70 -2.72 18.79
CA ALA A 513 4.69 -3.04 19.82
C ALA A 513 5.80 -1.99 19.87
N ASP A 514 6.39 -1.81 21.05
CA ASP A 514 7.49 -0.86 21.23
C ASP A 514 8.78 -1.40 20.65
N VAL A 515 8.93 -1.21 19.34
CA VAL A 515 10.08 -1.67 18.55
C VAL A 515 10.95 -0.47 18.20
N PRO A 516 12.29 -0.59 18.27
CA PRO A 516 13.18 0.51 17.93
C PRO A 516 12.90 1.09 16.53
N PRO A 517 12.85 2.43 16.39
CA PRO A 517 12.64 3.07 15.09
C PRO A 517 13.63 2.58 14.03
N GLY A 518 13.15 2.32 12.81
CA GLY A 518 14.00 1.96 11.66
C GLY A 518 14.23 0.47 11.42
N LEU A 519 13.61 -0.43 12.21
CA LEU A 519 13.65 -1.87 11.94
C LEU A 519 12.89 -2.28 10.67
N HIS A 520 11.89 -1.49 10.28
CA HIS A 520 11.11 -1.68 9.06
C HIS A 520 11.37 -0.51 8.12
N ASN A 521 11.42 -0.76 6.80
CA ASN A 521 11.33 0.30 5.78
C ASN A 521 9.90 0.86 5.72
N TRP A 522 9.33 1.19 6.88
CA TRP A 522 8.02 1.77 6.97
C TRP A 522 8.11 3.24 6.59
N THR A 523 7.12 3.70 5.85
CA THR A 523 6.99 5.12 5.54
C THR A 523 5.72 5.60 6.17
N GLN A 524 5.88 6.65 6.97
CA GLN A 524 4.82 7.19 7.77
C GLN A 524 3.58 7.52 6.92
N ILE A 525 2.42 7.17 7.48
CA ILE A 525 1.10 7.55 6.97
C ILE A 525 0.53 8.62 7.91
N VAL A 526 0.08 9.74 7.35
CA VAL A 526 -0.72 10.73 8.06
C VAL A 526 -2.13 10.62 7.54
N HIS A 527 -3.11 10.42 8.41
CA HIS A 527 -4.48 10.10 8.01
C HIS A 527 -5.17 11.27 7.27
N GLY A 528 -4.89 12.50 7.68
CA GLY A 528 -5.40 13.73 7.04
C GLY A 528 -6.84 14.10 7.38
N ASP A 529 -7.70 13.13 7.73
CA ASP A 529 -9.12 13.38 8.05
C ASP A 529 -9.64 12.57 9.25
N MET A 530 -8.97 12.67 10.41
CA MET A 530 -9.44 12.01 11.62
C MET A 530 -10.61 12.78 12.23
N LYS A 531 -11.79 12.13 12.29
CA LYS A 531 -13.04 12.64 12.87
C LYS A 531 -13.92 11.48 13.31
N ALA A 532 -14.90 11.73 14.19
CA ALA A 532 -15.74 10.67 14.76
C ALA A 532 -16.49 9.83 13.69
N ALA A 533 -16.97 10.45 12.61
CA ALA A 533 -17.59 9.76 11.47
C ALA A 533 -16.65 8.80 10.71
N ASN A 534 -15.33 8.95 10.86
CA ASN A 534 -14.31 8.10 10.24
C ASN A 534 -13.75 7.06 11.23
N VAL A 535 -14.38 6.90 12.40
CA VAL A 535 -14.06 5.85 13.38
C VAL A 535 -15.26 4.93 13.51
N LEU A 536 -15.17 3.79 12.85
CA LEU A 536 -16.18 2.75 12.86
C LEU A 536 -16.10 1.93 14.16
N LEU A 537 -17.17 1.22 14.49
CA LEU A 537 -17.25 0.37 15.67
C LEU A 537 -17.49 -1.08 15.24
N ASP A 538 -16.64 -1.99 15.71
CA ASP A 538 -16.70 -3.40 15.35
C ASP A 538 -16.50 -4.31 16.58
N ASP A 539 -16.64 -5.62 16.38
CA ASP A 539 -16.53 -6.60 17.46
C ASP A 539 -15.18 -6.52 18.16
N ASN A 540 -15.22 -6.44 19.49
CA ASN A 540 -14.02 -6.46 20.29
C ASN A 540 -13.55 -7.88 20.60
N ARG A 541 -12.43 -8.27 19.95
CA ARG A 541 -11.78 -9.58 20.09
C ARG A 541 -10.45 -9.51 20.85
N THR A 542 -10.16 -8.38 21.49
CA THR A 542 -8.84 -8.13 22.09
C THR A 542 -8.70 -8.63 23.52
N GLY A 543 -9.82 -8.93 24.19
CA GLY A 543 -9.84 -9.35 25.60
C GLY A 543 -9.71 -8.19 26.59
N ILE A 544 -9.53 -6.95 26.12
CA ILE A 544 -9.57 -5.73 26.92
C ILE A 544 -10.82 -4.93 26.57
N PHE A 545 -11.43 -4.27 27.56
CA PHE A 545 -12.71 -3.58 27.44
C PHE A 545 -13.78 -4.43 26.75
N THR A 546 -13.93 -5.68 27.21
CA THR A 546 -14.69 -6.70 26.46
C THR A 546 -16.16 -6.37 26.26
N GLY A 547 -16.74 -5.52 27.10
CA GLY A 547 -18.09 -4.98 26.94
C GLY A 547 -18.16 -3.65 26.18
N PHE A 548 -17.12 -3.25 25.45
CA PHE A 548 -17.20 -2.17 24.47
C PHE A 548 -16.79 -2.67 23.09
N PRO A 549 -17.37 -2.11 22.01
CA PRO A 549 -16.90 -2.39 20.66
C PRO A 549 -15.48 -1.82 20.49
N ARG A 550 -14.75 -2.36 19.54
CA ARG A 550 -13.44 -1.85 19.18
C ARG A 550 -13.60 -0.70 18.20
N ALA A 551 -12.90 0.40 18.43
CA ALA A 551 -12.85 1.50 17.48
C ALA A 551 -11.90 1.17 16.32
N ILE A 552 -12.39 1.29 15.09
CA ILE A 552 -11.71 0.96 13.84
C ILE A 552 -11.58 2.24 13.00
N LEU A 553 -10.36 2.73 12.83
CA LEU A 553 -10.09 3.91 12.00
C LEU A 553 -10.29 3.57 10.51
N ALA A 554 -11.02 4.43 9.80
CA ALA A 554 -11.39 4.26 8.41
C ALA A 554 -11.28 5.57 7.61
N ASP A 555 -11.54 5.47 6.29
CA ASP A 555 -11.52 6.58 5.32
C ASP A 555 -10.14 7.23 5.13
N PHE A 556 -9.28 6.53 4.38
CA PHE A 556 -7.94 7.00 4.03
C PHE A 556 -7.93 7.86 2.75
N GLY A 557 -9.08 8.44 2.36
CA GLY A 557 -9.22 9.27 1.16
C GLY A 557 -8.24 10.45 1.12
N LEU A 558 -7.99 11.05 2.29
CA LEU A 558 -7.07 12.19 2.48
C LEU A 558 -5.73 11.79 3.10
N ALA A 559 -5.43 10.49 3.16
CA ALA A 559 -4.18 10.02 3.72
C ALA A 559 -2.98 10.48 2.89
N ILE A 560 -1.89 10.78 3.57
CA ILE A 560 -0.60 11.15 3.00
C ILE A 560 0.37 10.05 3.39
N ILE A 561 0.99 9.44 2.39
CA ILE A 561 2.10 8.51 2.58
C ILE A 561 3.36 9.33 2.31
N HIS A 562 4.21 9.57 3.31
CA HIS A 562 5.55 10.15 3.07
C HIS A 562 6.34 9.20 2.13
N PRO A 563 7.24 9.59 1.18
CA PRO A 563 8.44 10.47 1.28
C PRO A 563 8.59 11.46 0.08
N ILE A 564 9.51 12.44 -0.02
CA ILE A 564 11.00 12.45 -0.06
C ILE A 564 11.46 13.82 0.49
N LYS A 565 12.51 13.86 1.32
CA LYS A 565 13.28 15.11 1.52
C LYS A 565 13.76 15.56 0.14
N HIS A 566 13.09 16.50 -0.52
CA HIS A 566 13.62 17.07 -1.74
C HIS A 566 14.98 17.69 -1.39
N PRO A 567 16.08 17.29 -2.06
CA PRO A 567 17.33 17.99 -1.98
C PRO A 567 17.13 19.35 -2.65
N GLY A 568 16.59 20.32 -1.91
CA GLY A 568 16.17 21.60 -2.46
C GLY A 568 15.26 22.43 -1.56
N GLY A 569 14.59 21.84 -0.56
CA GLY A 569 13.88 22.59 0.49
C GLY A 569 12.68 23.43 0.04
N ASP A 570 12.17 23.25 -1.18
CA ASP A 570 11.04 24.03 -1.68
C ASP A 570 9.73 23.56 -1.02
N SER A 571 9.32 24.23 0.06
CA SER A 571 8.10 23.96 0.81
C SER A 571 6.88 24.42 0.01
N ARG A 572 6.55 23.69 -1.05
CA ARG A 572 5.32 23.93 -1.82
C ARG A 572 4.08 23.71 -0.92
N PRO A 573 3.01 24.50 -1.12
CA PRO A 573 1.98 24.68 -0.12
C PRO A 573 1.18 23.40 0.17
N TRP A 574 1.40 22.81 1.35
CA TRP A 574 0.54 21.79 1.98
C TRP A 574 -0.91 22.26 2.26
N ARG A 575 -1.30 23.46 1.80
CA ARG A 575 -2.64 24.06 1.97
C ARG A 575 -3.75 23.13 1.49
N ALA A 576 -3.52 22.40 0.41
CA ALA A 576 -4.52 21.51 -0.19
C ALA A 576 -4.91 20.34 0.74
N PHE A 577 -4.10 20.04 1.75
CA PHE A 577 -4.32 18.97 2.73
C PHE A 577 -4.92 19.47 4.06
N GLY A 578 -5.19 20.77 4.21
CA GLY A 578 -5.51 21.40 5.50
C GLY A 578 -6.84 22.14 5.59
N ASN A 579 -7.74 22.05 4.59
CA ASN A 579 -8.94 22.90 4.55
C ASN A 579 -10.07 22.49 5.53
N GLY A 580 -9.84 21.52 6.42
CA GLY A 580 -10.83 21.07 7.40
C GLY A 580 -10.66 21.71 8.77
N ARG A 581 -11.76 21.93 9.50
CA ARG A 581 -11.76 22.41 10.89
C ARG A 581 -10.98 21.49 11.86
N SER A 582 -10.76 20.24 11.47
CA SER A 582 -9.94 19.25 12.18
C SER A 582 -8.43 19.40 11.94
N ALA A 583 -7.99 20.27 11.04
CA ALA A 583 -6.58 20.51 10.74
C ALA A 583 -5.91 21.31 11.87
N ALA A 584 -4.64 21.01 12.18
CA ALA A 584 -3.90 21.68 13.24
C ALA A 584 -3.89 23.21 13.04
N PRO A 585 -3.82 24.05 14.09
CA PRO A 585 -3.86 25.51 13.92
C PRO A 585 -2.75 26.03 12.98
N ARG A 586 -1.58 25.38 13.00
CA ARG A 586 -0.47 25.64 12.07
C ARG A 586 -0.73 25.21 10.61
N GLN A 587 -1.77 24.43 10.35
CA GLN A 587 -2.27 24.08 9.01
C GLN A 587 -3.40 25.02 8.55
N GLY A 588 -3.89 25.91 9.41
CA GLY A 588 -4.92 26.89 9.09
C GLY A 588 -4.46 27.94 8.07
N PRO A 589 -5.40 28.68 7.45
CA PRO A 589 -5.16 29.52 6.27
C PRO A 589 -3.98 30.50 6.39
N ALA A 590 -3.76 31.04 7.60
CA ALA A 590 -2.70 32.01 7.89
C ALA A 590 -1.28 31.42 7.86
N ASN A 591 -1.12 30.13 8.20
CA ASN A 591 0.16 29.41 8.24
C ASN A 591 0.27 28.30 7.19
N ALA A 592 -0.76 28.16 6.36
CA ALA A 592 -0.91 27.06 5.45
C ALA A 592 0.29 27.05 4.46
N GLY A 593 1.10 25.99 4.47
CA GLY A 593 2.20 25.77 3.54
C GLY A 593 3.61 25.62 4.14
N THR A 594 3.86 26.04 5.38
CA THR A 594 5.20 25.92 6.00
C THR A 594 5.40 24.62 6.76
N PHE A 595 4.32 23.97 7.20
CA PHE A 595 4.38 22.77 8.02
C PHE A 595 4.00 21.51 7.23
N ILE A 596 4.90 20.51 7.26
CA ILE A 596 4.67 19.18 6.71
C ILE A 596 3.88 18.37 7.75
N PRO A 597 2.67 17.88 7.45
CA PRO A 597 1.90 17.05 8.37
C PRO A 597 2.71 15.82 8.82
N GLY A 598 2.70 15.53 10.12
CA GLY A 598 3.44 14.42 10.74
C GLY A 598 2.60 13.62 11.74
N SER A 599 3.23 12.85 12.62
CA SER A 599 2.51 11.96 13.56
C SER A 599 1.72 12.80 14.56
N SER A 600 2.26 13.97 14.91
CA SER A 600 1.60 14.97 15.74
C SER A 600 0.28 15.48 15.14
N SER A 601 0.10 15.43 13.81
CA SER A 601 -1.20 15.71 13.17
C SER A 601 -2.23 14.61 13.46
N ASN A 602 -1.82 13.34 13.43
CA ASN A 602 -2.69 12.23 13.84
C ASN A 602 -3.04 12.33 15.33
N VAL A 603 -2.07 12.66 16.19
CA VAL A 603 -2.30 12.89 17.64
C VAL A 603 -3.38 13.93 17.88
N ARG A 604 -3.31 15.07 17.17
CA ARG A 604 -4.37 16.08 17.27
C ARG A 604 -5.71 15.55 16.79
N GLY A 605 -5.73 14.77 15.72
CA GLY A 605 -6.93 14.06 15.25
C GLY A 605 -7.57 13.17 16.33
N ILE A 606 -6.75 12.44 17.09
CA ILE A 606 -7.20 11.64 18.24
C ILE A 606 -7.81 12.53 19.32
N GLY A 607 -7.14 13.63 19.68
CA GLY A 607 -7.67 14.61 20.64
C GLY A 607 -9.00 15.22 20.20
N MET A 608 -9.15 15.54 18.91
CA MET A 608 -10.41 16.05 18.34
C MET A 608 -11.53 15.02 18.45
N ILE A 609 -11.27 13.76 18.11
CA ILE A 609 -12.26 12.68 18.23
C ILE A 609 -12.72 12.53 19.69
N ALA A 610 -11.79 12.48 20.64
CA ALA A 610 -12.12 12.35 22.06
C ALA A 610 -12.91 13.55 22.59
N ARG A 611 -12.49 14.78 22.25
CA ARG A 611 -13.21 16.00 22.64
C ARG A 611 -14.61 16.05 22.05
N THR A 612 -14.76 15.77 20.77
CA THR A 612 -16.07 15.78 20.08
C THR A 612 -16.98 14.68 20.63
N LEU A 613 -16.43 13.56 21.09
CA LEU A 613 -17.21 12.51 21.75
C LEU A 613 -17.76 12.97 23.12
N ILE A 614 -17.00 13.78 23.86
CA ILE A 614 -17.35 14.26 25.21
C ILE A 614 -18.26 15.48 25.19
N GLU A 615 -17.93 16.52 24.41
CA GLU A 615 -18.67 17.80 24.44
C GLU A 615 -19.57 18.04 23.22
N ALA A 616 -19.48 17.19 22.20
CA ALA A 616 -20.10 17.43 20.90
C ALA A 616 -19.76 18.78 20.24
N VAL A 617 -18.67 19.41 20.69
CA VAL A 617 -18.12 20.62 20.10
C VAL A 617 -17.06 20.24 19.07
N TRP A 618 -17.19 20.80 17.87
CA TRP A 618 -16.23 20.65 16.78
C TRP A 618 -15.20 21.77 16.70
N GLU A 619 -15.52 22.91 17.32
CA GLU A 619 -14.66 24.09 17.32
C GLU A 619 -13.79 24.05 18.58
N VAL A 620 -12.49 23.90 18.39
CA VAL A 620 -11.55 24.23 19.46
C VAL A 620 -11.47 25.76 19.47
N PRO A 621 -11.71 26.42 20.61
CA PRO A 621 -11.54 27.86 20.72
C PRO A 621 -10.19 28.30 20.13
N GLU A 622 -10.16 29.47 19.50
CA GLU A 622 -8.90 30.09 19.05
C GLU A 622 -8.05 30.59 20.23
N ASP A 623 -8.43 30.33 21.47
CA ASP A 623 -7.62 30.63 22.63
C ASP A 623 -7.07 29.32 23.22
N ASP A 624 -5.94 29.39 23.93
CA ASP A 624 -5.33 28.22 24.60
C ASP A 624 -6.20 27.71 25.77
N ASP A 625 -7.36 28.32 26.00
CA ASP A 625 -8.40 27.81 26.89
C ASP A 625 -9.31 26.86 26.09
N PRO A 626 -9.24 25.54 26.35
CA PRO A 626 -10.10 24.58 25.69
C PRO A 626 -11.57 24.78 26.06
N GLY A 627 -11.92 25.52 27.13
CA GLY A 627 -13.28 25.94 27.40
C GLY A 627 -14.23 24.78 27.75
N TRP A 628 -13.75 23.78 28.48
CA TRP A 628 -14.58 22.65 28.91
C TRP A 628 -15.75 23.12 29.76
N SER A 629 -16.93 22.56 29.52
CA SER A 629 -18.10 22.84 30.32
C SER A 629 -17.93 22.37 31.76
N ALA A 630 -18.56 23.06 32.72
CA ALA A 630 -18.53 22.64 34.12
C ALA A 630 -19.06 21.20 34.31
N VAL A 631 -20.00 20.78 33.48
CA VAL A 631 -20.55 19.41 33.48
C VAL A 631 -19.48 18.40 33.04
N THR A 632 -18.68 18.74 32.04
CA THR A 632 -17.55 17.91 31.59
C THR A 632 -16.50 17.76 32.69
N GLN A 633 -16.06 18.89 33.28
CA GLN A 633 -15.04 18.93 34.34
C GLN A 633 -15.44 18.17 35.61
N THR A 634 -16.75 18.07 35.88
CA THR A 634 -17.28 17.33 37.02
C THR A 634 -17.55 15.85 36.74
N THR A 635 -17.61 15.46 35.46
CA THR A 635 -17.95 14.08 35.06
C THR A 635 -16.73 13.25 34.71
N TYR A 636 -15.73 13.84 34.06
CA TYR A 636 -14.52 13.13 33.64
C TYR A 636 -13.34 13.46 34.54
N SER A 637 -12.41 12.51 34.65
CA SER A 637 -11.16 12.73 35.37
C SER A 637 -10.34 13.87 34.76
N ASN A 638 -9.61 14.58 35.60
CA ASN A 638 -8.64 15.59 35.16
C ASN A 638 -7.58 14.93 34.26
N GLU A 639 -7.20 13.69 34.52
CA GLU A 639 -6.23 12.95 33.71
C GLU A 639 -6.67 12.76 32.26
N LEU A 640 -7.95 12.47 32.03
CA LEU A 640 -8.50 12.36 30.68
C LEU A 640 -8.53 13.72 30.00
N ILE A 641 -9.04 14.74 30.71
CA ILE A 641 -9.13 16.12 30.21
C ILE A 641 -7.74 16.64 29.83
N ASP A 642 -6.77 16.57 30.73
CA ASP A 642 -5.37 16.99 30.53
C ASP A 642 -4.73 16.26 29.34
N LEU A 643 -4.99 14.96 29.15
CA LEU A 643 -4.47 14.23 28.01
C LEU A 643 -5.06 14.74 26.69
N ILE A 644 -6.37 14.99 26.65
CA ILE A 644 -7.05 15.51 25.45
C ILE A 644 -6.53 16.91 25.14
N GLU A 645 -6.37 17.77 26.13
CA GLU A 645 -5.81 19.11 25.97
C GLU A 645 -4.39 19.08 25.39
N ARG A 646 -3.52 18.23 25.93
CA ARG A 646 -2.16 18.05 25.37
C ARG A 646 -2.20 17.54 23.93
N CYS A 647 -3.13 16.63 23.58
CA CYS A 647 -3.31 16.20 22.18
C CYS A 647 -3.73 17.37 21.27
N LEU A 648 -4.51 18.30 21.80
CA LEU A 648 -5.02 19.47 21.08
C LEU A 648 -4.05 20.67 21.08
N SER A 649 -2.89 20.56 21.73
CA SER A 649 -1.90 21.64 21.82
C SER A 649 -1.56 22.23 20.45
N ARG A 650 -1.42 23.56 20.44
CA ARG A 650 -1.02 24.35 19.27
C ARG A 650 0.42 24.07 18.88
N ASP A 651 1.30 23.95 19.87
CA ASP A 651 2.64 23.49 19.61
C ASP A 651 2.63 22.00 19.32
N LEU A 652 3.42 21.61 18.33
CA LEU A 652 3.53 20.24 17.87
C LEU A 652 4.38 19.42 18.83
N ASP A 653 5.38 20.07 19.44
CA ASP A 653 6.33 19.45 20.35
C ASP A 653 5.73 19.23 21.75
N ASP A 654 4.67 19.99 22.09
CA ASP A 654 3.91 19.83 23.33
C ASP A 654 2.88 18.69 23.27
N ARG A 655 2.60 18.16 22.06
CA ARG A 655 1.67 17.05 21.91
C ARG A 655 2.30 15.76 22.41
N PRO A 656 1.53 14.89 23.11
CA PRO A 656 2.04 13.58 23.49
C PRO A 656 2.33 12.76 22.25
N THR A 657 3.33 11.90 22.35
CA THR A 657 3.55 10.83 21.38
C THR A 657 2.40 9.81 21.42
N LEU A 658 2.23 9.07 20.33
CA LEU A 658 1.22 8.00 20.27
C LEU A 658 1.46 6.91 21.33
N LEU A 659 2.73 6.65 21.68
CA LEU A 659 3.10 5.73 22.75
C LEU A 659 2.68 6.26 24.12
N GLU A 660 2.80 7.56 24.37
CA GLU A 660 2.35 8.18 25.62
C GLU A 660 0.83 8.16 25.74
N ILE A 661 0.07 8.38 24.67
CA ILE A 661 -1.40 8.22 24.66
C ILE A 661 -1.76 6.78 25.03
N LYS A 662 -1.13 5.80 24.38
CA LYS A 662 -1.36 4.38 24.66
C LYS A 662 -1.01 4.01 26.11
N LYS A 663 0.12 4.50 26.61
CA LYS A 663 0.55 4.29 28.00
C LYS A 663 -0.42 4.93 28.99
N ALA A 664 -0.89 6.15 28.71
CA ALA A 664 -1.87 6.83 29.54
C ALA A 664 -3.18 6.04 29.57
N ALA A 665 -3.70 5.64 28.41
CA ALA A 665 -4.90 4.81 28.33
C ALA A 665 -4.74 3.50 29.10
N THR A 666 -3.60 2.81 28.96
CA THR A 666 -3.34 1.56 29.70
C THR A 666 -3.26 1.77 31.20
N THR A 667 -2.57 2.82 31.65
CA THR A 667 -2.30 3.06 33.08
C THR A 667 -3.53 3.60 33.80
N LYS A 668 -4.24 4.55 33.19
CA LYS A 668 -5.38 5.25 33.79
C LYS A 668 -6.69 4.46 33.71
N SER A 669 -6.72 3.38 32.93
CA SER A 669 -7.87 2.46 32.88
C SER A 669 -7.64 1.09 33.53
N GLY A 670 -6.47 0.85 34.15
CA GLY A 670 -6.13 -0.48 34.69
C GLY A 670 -5.38 -0.50 36.02
N ASP A 671 -5.10 0.65 36.63
CA ASP A 671 -4.50 0.74 37.97
C ASP A 671 -5.57 1.13 38.98
N LEU A 672 -5.96 0.21 39.89
CA LEU A 672 -6.96 0.43 40.95
C LEU A 672 -6.78 1.74 41.73
N LYS A 673 -5.55 2.28 41.81
CA LYS A 673 -5.26 3.55 42.51
C LYS A 673 -5.67 4.79 41.70
N HIS A 674 -5.71 4.69 40.37
CA HIS A 674 -5.94 5.79 39.43
C HIS A 674 -7.00 5.45 38.37
N ASP A 675 -7.79 4.39 38.59
CA ASP A 675 -8.66 3.82 37.57
C ASP A 675 -9.93 4.66 37.40
N ALA A 676 -9.86 5.63 36.51
CA ALA A 676 -11.02 6.40 36.09
C ALA A 676 -11.99 5.55 35.24
N ALA A 677 -11.57 4.37 34.77
CA ALA A 677 -12.39 3.39 34.09
C ALA A 677 -13.00 2.35 35.04
N ILE A 678 -12.84 2.46 36.37
CA ILE A 678 -13.49 1.59 37.38
C ILE A 678 -13.19 0.09 37.14
N ASP A 679 -11.96 -0.27 36.78
CA ASP A 679 -11.50 -1.64 36.50
C ASP A 679 -12.28 -2.34 35.39
N MET A 680 -12.81 -1.56 34.44
CA MET A 680 -13.55 -2.09 33.31
C MET A 680 -12.64 -2.57 32.18
N ARG A 681 -11.35 -2.18 32.18
CA ARG A 681 -10.39 -2.61 31.16
C ARG A 681 -10.22 -4.13 31.13
N ASN A 682 -10.07 -4.75 32.29
CA ASN A 682 -9.86 -6.20 32.41
C ASN A 682 -11.12 -6.94 32.85
N ALA A 683 -12.25 -6.23 32.99
CA ALA A 683 -13.53 -6.84 33.31
C ALA A 683 -13.91 -7.88 32.25
N LYS A 684 -14.43 -9.02 32.73
CA LYS A 684 -14.92 -10.10 31.88
C LYS A 684 -16.15 -9.64 31.11
N ALA A 685 -16.44 -10.30 29.99
CA ALA A 685 -17.57 -9.92 29.12
C ALA A 685 -18.94 -10.04 29.84
N ASP A 686 -19.04 -10.91 30.84
CA ASP A 686 -20.24 -11.14 31.66
C ASP A 686 -20.30 -10.25 32.92
N ASP A 687 -19.38 -9.29 33.07
CA ASP A 687 -19.38 -8.39 34.22
C ASP A 687 -20.67 -7.53 34.26
N PRO A 688 -21.46 -7.58 35.34
CA PRO A 688 -22.75 -6.87 35.40
C PRO A 688 -22.60 -5.35 35.25
N ARG A 689 -21.42 -4.78 35.52
CA ARG A 689 -21.15 -3.34 35.38
C ARG A 689 -21.28 -2.84 33.94
N TRP A 690 -21.09 -3.70 32.93
CA TRP A 690 -21.33 -3.32 31.52
C TRP A 690 -22.77 -2.85 31.27
N THR A 691 -23.72 -3.36 32.04
CA THR A 691 -25.14 -2.97 31.94
C THR A 691 -25.38 -1.52 32.39
N ALA A 692 -24.53 -0.99 33.28
CA ALA A 692 -24.59 0.40 33.71
C ALA A 692 -23.85 1.35 32.76
N LEU A 693 -22.91 0.83 31.97
CA LEU A 693 -22.02 1.59 31.08
C LEU A 693 -22.46 1.51 29.61
N LYS A 694 -23.77 1.41 29.38
CA LYS A 694 -24.32 1.21 28.03
C LYS A 694 -23.97 2.38 27.12
N VAL A 695 -23.20 2.08 26.08
CA VAL A 695 -23.04 2.96 24.93
C VAL A 695 -24.16 2.66 23.95
N LEU A 696 -24.78 3.69 23.38
CA LEU A 696 -25.86 3.57 22.40
C LEU A 696 -25.47 4.32 21.12
N THR A 697 -25.94 3.84 19.97
CA THR A 697 -25.90 4.59 18.72
C THR A 697 -27.31 5.05 18.36
N THR A 698 -27.45 6.08 17.52
CA THR A 698 -28.77 6.51 17.02
C THR A 698 -29.52 5.42 16.27
N ASP A 699 -28.80 4.44 15.73
CA ASP A 699 -29.34 3.41 14.86
C ASP A 699 -29.67 2.12 15.63
N THR A 700 -29.12 1.95 16.85
CA THR A 700 -29.38 0.81 17.73
C THR A 700 -30.07 1.22 19.02
N LYS A 701 -31.26 0.64 19.27
CA LYS A 701 -31.82 0.59 20.64
C LYS A 701 -31.09 -0.43 21.53
N VAL A 702 -30.23 -1.27 20.93
CA VAL A 702 -29.41 -2.24 21.63
C VAL A 702 -28.16 -1.55 22.16
N PRO A 703 -27.85 -1.70 23.46
CA PRO A 703 -26.58 -1.28 24.01
C PRO A 703 -25.43 -1.92 23.25
N VAL A 704 -24.53 -1.09 22.76
CA VAL A 704 -23.32 -1.50 22.04
C VAL A 704 -22.43 -2.42 22.90
N ALA A 705 -22.59 -2.33 24.23
CA ALA A 705 -21.95 -3.22 25.21
C ALA A 705 -22.51 -4.65 25.28
N LEU A 706 -23.73 -4.87 24.76
CA LEU A 706 -24.48 -6.13 24.84
C LEU A 706 -24.79 -6.72 23.47
N ALA A 707 -24.27 -6.15 22.38
CA ALA A 707 -24.46 -6.64 21.01
C ALA A 707 -23.58 -7.86 20.71
N ARG A 708 -23.57 -8.84 21.63
CA ARG A 708 -23.17 -10.22 21.34
C ARG A 708 -24.44 -11.06 21.43
N ASP A 709 -24.98 -11.45 20.29
CA ASP A 709 -25.97 -12.50 20.20
C ASP A 709 -25.32 -13.84 20.56
N ALA A 710 -26.12 -14.73 21.16
CA ALA A 710 -25.72 -16.09 21.54
C ALA A 710 -25.36 -16.97 20.32
N ASP A 711 -25.67 -16.51 19.10
CA ASP A 711 -25.51 -17.24 17.85
C ASP A 711 -24.52 -16.60 16.86
N GLY A 712 -23.94 -15.43 17.19
CA GLY A 712 -22.97 -14.74 16.33
C GLY A 712 -23.53 -14.10 15.05
N ASP A 713 -24.85 -13.98 14.95
CA ASP A 713 -25.55 -13.32 13.83
C ASP A 713 -26.19 -12.01 14.29
N VAL A 714 -25.45 -10.91 14.11
CA VAL A 714 -25.98 -9.57 14.28
C VAL A 714 -27.04 -9.32 13.19
N GLU A 715 -28.32 -9.30 13.59
CA GLU A 715 -29.37 -8.65 12.82
C GLU A 715 -28.90 -7.23 12.53
N MET A 716 -28.79 -6.88 11.24
CA MET A 716 -28.36 -5.57 10.77
C MET A 716 -28.93 -4.46 11.64
N VAL A 717 -28.06 -3.57 12.12
CA VAL A 717 -28.42 -2.30 12.74
C VAL A 717 -29.23 -1.48 11.73
N GLY A 718 -30.55 -1.69 11.74
CA GLY A 718 -31.47 -1.22 10.70
C GLY A 718 -32.84 -1.89 10.68
N GLY A 719 -33.36 -2.39 11.81
CA GLY A 719 -34.75 -2.88 11.95
C GLY A 719 -35.17 -4.08 11.08
N PRO A 720 -36.35 -4.67 11.33
CA PRO A 720 -36.84 -5.85 10.63
C PRO A 720 -37.45 -5.47 9.27
N THR A 721 -36.64 -5.00 8.32
CA THR A 721 -37.04 -4.91 6.91
C THR A 721 -35.82 -5.05 6.00
N GLY A 722 -35.46 -6.28 5.67
CA GLY A 722 -34.50 -6.59 4.61
C GLY A 722 -35.04 -7.68 3.72
N GLN A 723 -36.17 -7.43 3.04
CA GLN A 723 -36.55 -8.34 1.96
C GLN A 723 -35.51 -8.20 0.83
N PRO A 724 -34.84 -9.30 0.43
CA PRO A 724 -33.91 -9.27 -0.69
C PRO A 724 -34.67 -8.93 -1.97
N ILE A 725 -34.25 -7.87 -2.68
CA ILE A 725 -34.78 -7.58 -4.01
C ILE A 725 -34.13 -8.56 -4.99
N ARG A 726 -34.94 -9.40 -5.62
CA ARG A 726 -34.54 -10.06 -6.88
C ARG A 726 -34.37 -8.97 -7.93
N SER A 727 -33.13 -8.72 -8.36
CA SER A 727 -32.83 -7.69 -9.35
C SER A 727 -33.64 -7.95 -10.64
N ARG A 728 -34.60 -7.08 -10.95
CA ARG A 728 -35.07 -6.95 -12.33
C ARG A 728 -34.07 -6.04 -13.03
N LEU A 729 -33.34 -6.58 -14.00
CA LEU A 729 -32.57 -5.79 -14.95
C LEU A 729 -33.49 -4.71 -15.55
N PRO A 730 -33.05 -3.45 -15.69
CA PRO A 730 -33.86 -2.44 -16.34
C PRO A 730 -34.06 -2.83 -17.80
N SER A 731 -35.33 -2.91 -18.22
CA SER A 731 -35.69 -3.05 -19.62
C SER A 731 -35.13 -1.85 -20.39
N ARG A 732 -34.30 -2.12 -21.40
CA ARG A 732 -34.04 -1.16 -22.49
C ARG A 732 -35.39 -0.76 -23.08
N SER A 733 -35.81 0.48 -22.87
CA SER A 733 -36.85 1.11 -23.69
C SER A 733 -36.15 2.03 -24.67
N ASP A 734 -36.14 1.58 -25.92
CA ASP A 734 -35.99 2.44 -27.08
C ASP A 734 -37.12 3.48 -27.07
N HIS A 735 -36.80 4.77 -27.15
CA HIS A 735 -37.60 5.77 -27.87
C HIS A 735 -36.82 7.09 -27.99
N ASP A 736 -36.32 7.31 -29.21
CA ASP A 736 -36.10 8.64 -29.79
C ASP A 736 -37.46 9.33 -30.02
N SER A 737 -37.53 10.64 -29.77
CA SER A 737 -37.87 11.71 -30.72
C SER A 737 -38.54 12.92 -30.05
N ASP A 738 -37.87 14.08 -30.19
CA ASP A 738 -38.38 15.43 -30.49
C ASP A 738 -39.72 15.91 -29.92
N ASP A 739 -39.72 17.02 -29.15
CA ASP A 739 -40.32 18.31 -29.56
C ASP A 739 -40.26 19.44 -28.50
N ALA A 740 -40.27 20.68 -29.02
CA ALA A 740 -40.64 22.00 -28.43
C ALA A 740 -39.67 22.67 -27.42
N SER A 741 -38.94 23.76 -27.76
CA SER A 741 -39.30 25.15 -28.13
C SER A 741 -39.70 26.07 -26.96
N ASP A 742 -38.93 27.17 -26.85
CA ASP A 742 -39.23 28.53 -26.35
C ASP A 742 -40.23 28.73 -25.19
N ASP A 743 -39.73 29.30 -24.08
CA ASP A 743 -40.15 30.62 -23.59
C ASP A 743 -39.44 30.99 -22.26
N ASP A 744 -38.69 32.09 -22.31
CA ASP A 744 -38.40 32.99 -21.17
C ASP A 744 -39.67 33.83 -20.90
N PRO A 745 -39.93 34.43 -19.70
CA PRO A 745 -38.98 35.39 -19.10
C PRO A 745 -39.03 35.60 -17.56
N ASP A 746 -38.06 36.42 -17.13
CA ASP A 746 -38.10 37.43 -16.05
C ASP A 746 -37.95 37.03 -14.57
N GLY A 747 -36.97 37.68 -13.92
CA GLY A 747 -36.95 37.80 -12.45
C GLY A 747 -35.62 38.24 -11.83
N MET A 748 -35.34 39.55 -11.87
CA MET A 748 -34.32 40.35 -11.16
C MET A 748 -33.78 39.82 -9.81
N ILE A 749 -32.50 40.12 -9.50
CA ILE A 749 -32.10 41.17 -8.52
C ILE A 749 -30.57 41.39 -8.48
N GLU A 750 -30.25 42.68 -8.67
CA GLU A 750 -29.07 43.52 -8.44
C GLU A 750 -27.80 43.03 -7.71
N VAL A 751 -26.69 43.35 -8.37
CA VAL A 751 -25.34 43.56 -7.83
C VAL A 751 -25.14 45.08 -7.62
N GLN A 752 -24.80 45.53 -6.41
CA GLN A 752 -24.30 46.89 -6.19
C GLN A 752 -22.81 46.91 -5.86
N SER A 753 -22.04 47.43 -6.82
CA SER A 753 -20.68 47.94 -6.66
C SER A 753 -20.69 49.33 -6.02
N ARG A 754 -19.80 49.61 -5.05
CA ARG A 754 -19.44 50.98 -4.65
C ARG A 754 -17.95 51.23 -4.81
N GLY A 755 -17.64 52.18 -5.70
CA GLY A 755 -16.33 52.80 -5.84
C GLY A 755 -16.30 54.20 -5.20
N ARG A 756 -15.32 54.38 -4.32
CA ARG A 756 -14.41 55.53 -4.12
C ARG A 756 -14.90 57.00 -4.04
N ARG A 757 -14.31 57.62 -3.00
CA ARG A 757 -13.73 58.97 -2.84
C ARG A 757 -14.65 60.15 -2.50
N GLN A 758 -14.48 60.64 -1.27
CA GLN A 758 -13.63 61.82 -1.01
C GLN A 758 -12.60 61.47 0.05
#